data_AF-A0A6P2BPZ6-F1
#
_entry.id   AF-A0A6P2BPZ6-F1
#
_cell.length_a   1.000
_cell.length_b   1.000
_cell.length_c   1.000
_cell.angle_alpha   90.00
_cell.angle_beta   90.00
_cell.angle_gamma   90.00
#
_symmetry.space_group_name_H-M   'P 1'
#
loop_
_entity.id
_entity.type
_entity.pdbx_description
1 polymer ?
#
loop_
_entity_poly.entity_id
_entity_poly.type
_entity_poly.pdbx_seq_one_letter_code
_entity_poly.pdbx_strand_id
1 'polypeptide(L)'
;MRRPLSWQLSREAALRLVRCDPHPVALFGDWAGGADIIASEPVTVRSAPWSPYQVFDPGLPAAPDPEADGAGPVFGGGWIGYLGYSAAGEALPASGPRALPLWWFGYYDHVLRRDRATGEWFFEALWTPGRADAIEARLAELERRAAAADADRVTGQGCEFGPFRLVPGADGHIDAVRAAVEYIRQGDIFQANITLRAQAEYAGDPLDAFCRAAAVLDPPYAAFVSVSARAGGDVQGRAAVASLSPELFLRREADTVASKPIKGTARRDGGADEAAAQRATLEASAKNRAENVMIVDLVRADLSRVCVAGSVTVPVLLGPEPHPGVWHLVSTVTGKLHEGTSDGDLIRATFPPGSVTGAPKVRALEIIDELEATPREVYTGAIGYRSPAAGLELNVAIRTFEFAPGRGGAPGRAWLGAGGGIVADSDPAAEYAECLIKATPLLTAIGARLDAADANAATAPDSAAMDTAAKDTATKDTAAQGIAATATVYQQAGEDDRAATRPHPAASHARPAPGVFGSDERAALRPHPAAGIFSSLTVTGGVTRGLDAHLARLAASVRALYGKDLPSSLRDDLARCLAGGPTGRLRISVRPVGGPLQAAIEVVPLSAGPATVMLRPVNVAGGIGGHKYRDRRLLTALAAAAAPGEQVLLTDETGELLETDRANVFAVIDGVLLTPPADGRLLPGTTRAAVLRAARALGVRTGQKPLTLDELADASEVFVTNAVVGLLAVRAVAGVRRAWPSGPVTAALAASLAARPADEADILAAPPAAPPAPAALPAPAALPAPAAHASAPPAPAAPLAPTGLQDRPAPRIPWRTAAGAAGRPLVVLLDNYDSFTGNVAHLLETAGARVEVIRSDEVTAAAIIDAGPAGVVISPGPCAPAEAGISIATVTACASAGVPLLGICLGHQAIGAAFGARIVRAPVPVHGKAFPVSHDGRGMLAGLPEPFEATRYHSLIIDESTLPGDLTVTARTETLPMGVRHRSLPIEGVQFHPESILTTHGATIIGNFTALTRKARPAL
;
A
#
# COMPACT_ATOMS: atom_id res chain seq x y z
N MET A 1 -11.11 -40.89 -1.00
CA MET A 1 -10.60 -42.07 -0.26
C MET A 1 -10.21 -41.62 1.13
N ARG A 2 -10.56 -42.38 2.18
CA ARG A 2 -10.11 -42.19 3.56
C ARG A 2 -9.71 -43.54 4.14
N ARG A 3 -8.53 -43.62 4.75
CA ARG A 3 -8.01 -44.82 5.42
C ARG A 3 -7.50 -44.44 6.81
N PRO A 4 -7.98 -45.08 7.89
CA PRO A 4 -7.38 -44.89 9.22
C PRO A 4 -5.95 -45.43 9.22
N LEU A 5 -5.06 -44.76 9.94
CA LEU A 5 -3.67 -45.14 10.13
C LEU A 5 -3.47 -45.56 11.59
N SER A 6 -2.80 -46.68 11.82
CA SER A 6 -2.47 -47.18 13.16
C SER A 6 -1.28 -46.46 13.82
N TRP A 7 -1.01 -45.22 13.41
CA TRP A 7 0.14 -44.45 13.82
C TRP A 7 -0.01 -43.94 15.25
N GLN A 8 1.08 -44.05 16.04
CA GLN A 8 1.23 -43.43 17.36
C GLN A 8 2.12 -42.17 17.31
N LEU A 9 2.36 -41.65 16.11
CA LEU A 9 3.23 -40.50 15.88
C LEU A 9 2.57 -39.21 16.38
N SER A 10 3.36 -38.33 17.01
CA SER A 10 2.95 -36.95 17.21
C SER A 10 2.85 -36.20 15.86
N ARG A 11 2.14 -35.08 15.82
CA ARG A 11 2.04 -34.22 14.62
C ARG A 11 3.42 -33.74 14.13
N GLU A 12 4.34 -33.48 15.05
CA GLU A 12 5.72 -33.10 14.74
C GLU A 12 6.49 -34.27 14.13
N ALA A 13 6.38 -35.47 14.71
CA ALA A 13 7.03 -36.67 14.18
C ALA A 13 6.49 -37.02 12.79
N ALA A 14 5.17 -36.90 12.57
CA ALA A 14 4.55 -37.08 11.26
C ALA A 14 5.03 -36.04 10.22
N LEU A 15 5.24 -34.78 10.62
CA LEU A 15 5.78 -33.76 9.71
C LEU A 15 7.25 -34.04 9.37
N ARG A 16 8.04 -34.49 10.34
CA ARG A 16 9.44 -34.90 10.12
C ARG A 16 9.55 -36.11 9.20
N LEU A 17 8.55 -37.00 9.18
CA LEU A 17 8.47 -38.16 8.29
C LEU A 17 8.55 -37.77 6.80
N VAL A 18 7.97 -36.63 6.44
CA VAL A 18 7.89 -36.12 5.06
C VAL A 18 8.93 -35.02 4.77
N ARG A 19 9.88 -34.77 5.67
CA ARG A 19 10.88 -33.69 5.53
C ARG A 19 11.65 -33.78 4.21
N CYS A 20 12.06 -34.98 3.81
CA CYS A 20 12.87 -35.17 2.60
C CYS A 20 12.07 -35.00 1.32
N ASP A 21 10.74 -35.00 1.40
CA ASP A 21 9.88 -34.93 0.23
C ASP A 21 9.89 -33.51 -0.38
N PRO A 22 9.57 -33.34 -1.67
CA PRO A 22 9.33 -32.04 -2.27
C PRO A 22 8.20 -31.29 -1.57
N HIS A 23 8.48 -30.03 -1.21
CA HIS A 23 7.49 -29.07 -0.70
C HIS A 23 6.60 -29.58 0.44
N PRO A 24 7.13 -30.04 1.58
CA PRO A 24 6.32 -30.41 2.72
C PRO A 24 5.57 -29.18 3.25
N VAL A 25 4.31 -29.39 3.61
CA VAL A 25 3.42 -28.41 4.24
C VAL A 25 2.77 -29.00 5.48
N ALA A 26 2.47 -28.15 6.45
CA ALA A 26 1.69 -28.51 7.62
C ALA A 26 0.74 -27.40 8.03
N LEU A 27 -0.45 -27.75 8.51
CA LEU A 27 -1.43 -26.86 9.11
C LEU A 27 -1.82 -27.49 10.46
N PHE A 28 -1.48 -26.84 11.58
CA PHE A 28 -1.74 -27.36 12.93
C PHE A 28 -2.69 -26.42 13.69
N GLY A 29 -3.63 -26.99 14.46
CA GLY A 29 -4.59 -26.23 15.25
C GLY A 29 -6.04 -26.44 14.82
N ASP A 30 -6.80 -25.36 14.76
CA ASP A 30 -8.25 -25.32 14.55
C ASP A 30 -8.66 -25.35 13.07
N TRP A 31 -7.71 -25.63 12.17
CA TRP A 31 -7.94 -25.78 10.74
C TRP A 31 -8.97 -26.86 10.43
N ALA A 32 -9.80 -26.66 9.40
CA ALA A 32 -10.73 -27.67 8.88
C ALA A 32 -11.60 -28.34 9.97
N GLY A 33 -12.04 -27.55 10.96
CA GLY A 33 -12.87 -28.05 12.06
C GLY A 33 -12.09 -28.76 13.18
N GLY A 34 -10.80 -28.44 13.36
CA GLY A 34 -9.97 -29.00 14.44
C GLY A 34 -9.11 -30.19 14.02
N ALA A 35 -8.42 -30.06 12.89
CA ALA A 35 -7.54 -31.10 12.36
C ALA A 35 -6.12 -30.59 12.12
N ASP A 36 -5.14 -31.45 12.41
CA ASP A 36 -3.77 -31.25 11.94
C ASP A 36 -3.65 -31.86 10.54
N ILE A 37 -3.17 -31.09 9.55
CA ILE A 37 -3.02 -31.52 8.15
C ILE A 37 -1.55 -31.48 7.76
N ILE A 38 -1.04 -32.55 7.18
CA ILE A 38 0.33 -32.65 6.65
C ILE A 38 0.26 -33.16 5.21
N ALA A 39 0.98 -32.50 4.31
CA ALA A 39 1.07 -32.93 2.91
C ALA A 39 2.48 -32.70 2.36
N SER A 40 2.79 -33.38 1.26
CA SER A 40 4.07 -33.30 0.54
C SER A 40 3.87 -33.85 -0.87
N GLU A 41 4.85 -33.66 -1.76
CA GLU A 41 4.77 -34.11 -3.16
C GLU A 41 3.53 -33.58 -3.89
N PRO A 42 3.38 -32.24 -4.02
CA PRO A 42 2.25 -31.67 -4.72
C PRO A 42 2.25 -32.14 -6.19
N VAL A 43 1.07 -32.47 -6.72
CA VAL A 43 0.87 -32.86 -8.12
C VAL A 43 1.28 -31.72 -9.05
N THR A 44 0.99 -30.49 -8.64
CA THR A 44 1.37 -29.28 -9.37
C THR A 44 1.57 -28.12 -8.42
N VAL A 45 2.35 -27.13 -8.86
CA VAL A 45 2.68 -25.93 -8.10
C VAL A 45 2.37 -24.70 -8.94
N ARG A 46 1.83 -23.67 -8.29
CA ARG A 46 1.53 -22.36 -8.88
C ARG A 46 2.17 -21.25 -8.05
N SER A 47 2.78 -20.28 -8.74
CA SER A 47 3.40 -19.09 -8.15
C SER A 47 3.51 -17.98 -9.21
N ALA A 48 4.08 -16.82 -8.88
CA ALA A 48 4.36 -15.78 -9.88
C ALA A 48 5.17 -16.34 -11.07
N PRO A 49 4.91 -15.90 -12.33
CA PRO A 49 4.13 -14.73 -12.73
C PRO A 49 2.63 -15.01 -13.00
N TRP A 50 2.12 -16.21 -12.68
CA TRP A 50 0.67 -16.45 -12.79
C TRP A 50 -0.12 -15.49 -11.88
N SER A 51 -1.42 -15.40 -12.11
CA SER A 51 -2.32 -14.72 -11.18
C SER A 51 -2.64 -15.65 -10.00
N PRO A 52 -2.54 -15.19 -8.74
CA PRO A 52 -2.91 -16.01 -7.57
C PRO A 52 -4.38 -16.46 -7.63
N TYR A 53 -5.23 -15.70 -8.31
CA TYR A 53 -6.65 -16.03 -8.48
C TYR A 53 -6.87 -17.31 -9.29
N GLN A 54 -5.90 -17.79 -10.07
CA GLN A 54 -5.99 -19.10 -10.72
C GLN A 54 -5.97 -20.29 -9.74
N VAL A 55 -5.62 -20.07 -8.47
CA VAL A 55 -5.72 -21.07 -7.41
C VAL A 55 -7.15 -21.10 -6.85
N PHE A 56 -7.80 -19.94 -6.80
CA PHE A 56 -9.10 -19.76 -6.17
C PHE A 56 -10.28 -19.86 -7.16
N ASP A 57 -10.06 -19.53 -8.44
CA ASP A 57 -11.12 -19.33 -9.45
C ASP A 57 -11.33 -20.43 -10.51
N PRO A 58 -10.64 -21.60 -10.57
CA PRO A 58 -11.04 -22.66 -11.49
C PRO A 58 -11.54 -23.96 -10.84
N GLY A 59 -12.69 -24.44 -11.35
CA GLY A 59 -12.93 -25.80 -11.85
C GLY A 59 -12.47 -27.04 -11.05
N LEU A 60 -12.31 -26.95 -9.73
CA LEU A 60 -12.11 -28.16 -8.93
C LEU A 60 -13.37 -29.03 -9.03
N PRO A 61 -13.24 -30.35 -9.27
CA PRO A 61 -14.39 -31.24 -9.32
C PRO A 61 -15.21 -31.08 -8.03
N ALA A 62 -16.54 -31.01 -8.15
CA ALA A 62 -17.40 -31.01 -6.98
C ALA A 62 -17.04 -32.24 -6.13
N ALA A 63 -16.72 -32.00 -4.85
CA ALA A 63 -16.55 -33.11 -3.93
C ALA A 63 -17.92 -33.79 -3.71
N PRO A 64 -17.96 -35.12 -3.54
CA PRO A 64 -19.14 -35.78 -3.00
C PRO A 64 -19.52 -35.17 -1.65
N ASP A 65 -20.82 -35.10 -1.36
CA ASP A 65 -21.32 -34.59 -0.09
C ASP A 65 -20.74 -35.41 1.10
N PRO A 66 -19.92 -34.81 1.98
CA PRO A 66 -19.33 -35.51 3.13
C PRO A 66 -20.37 -36.12 4.08
N GLU A 67 -21.56 -35.52 4.16
CA GLU A 67 -22.63 -35.96 5.07
C GLU A 67 -23.37 -37.20 4.56
N ALA A 68 -23.35 -37.45 3.24
CA ALA A 68 -24.06 -38.57 2.63
C ALA A 68 -23.54 -39.95 3.09
N ASP A 69 -22.30 -40.03 3.59
CA ASP A 69 -21.65 -41.27 4.01
C ASP A 69 -21.45 -41.41 5.53
N GLY A 70 -21.92 -40.45 6.36
CA GLY A 70 -21.83 -40.53 7.82
C GLY A 70 -20.41 -40.55 8.41
N ALA A 71 -19.39 -40.16 7.63
CA ALA A 71 -17.98 -40.37 7.95
C ALA A 71 -17.32 -39.23 8.75
N GLY A 72 -18.04 -38.15 9.10
CA GLY A 72 -17.47 -36.96 9.76
C GLY A 72 -16.67 -36.05 8.81
N PRO A 73 -16.11 -34.92 9.29
CA PRO A 73 -15.52 -33.88 8.45
C PRO A 73 -14.29 -34.38 7.67
N VAL A 74 -14.25 -34.20 6.34
CA VAL A 74 -13.17 -34.62 5.43
C VAL A 74 -12.37 -33.44 4.89
N PHE A 75 -11.05 -33.62 4.72
CA PHE A 75 -10.18 -32.64 4.06
C PHE A 75 -9.91 -33.04 2.61
N GLY A 76 -9.59 -34.32 2.36
CA GLY A 76 -9.32 -34.91 1.05
C GLY A 76 -8.00 -34.48 0.41
N GLY A 77 -7.79 -33.19 0.23
CA GLY A 77 -6.66 -32.58 -0.49
C GLY A 77 -7.04 -31.19 -1.00
N GLY A 78 -6.18 -30.56 -1.79
CA GLY A 78 -6.44 -29.26 -2.39
C GLY A 78 -5.20 -28.39 -2.53
N TRP A 79 -5.42 -27.11 -2.79
CA TRP A 79 -4.36 -26.11 -2.81
C TRP A 79 -3.97 -25.73 -1.39
N ILE A 80 -2.69 -25.81 -1.05
CA ILE A 80 -2.14 -25.39 0.24
C ILE A 80 -0.93 -24.49 -0.01
N GLY A 81 -0.88 -23.34 0.65
CA GLY A 81 0.15 -22.34 0.37
C GLY A 81 -0.10 -20.98 1.02
N TYR A 82 0.46 -19.93 0.41
CA TYR A 82 0.39 -18.57 0.94
C TYR A 82 0.25 -17.49 -0.15
N LEU A 83 -0.30 -16.36 0.26
CA LEU A 83 -0.35 -15.08 -0.43
C LEU A 83 0.51 -14.08 0.34
N GLY A 84 1.55 -13.54 -0.29
CA GLY A 84 2.34 -12.46 0.31
C GLY A 84 1.61 -11.13 0.28
N TYR A 85 1.99 -10.21 1.18
CA TYR A 85 1.37 -8.91 1.36
C TYR A 85 1.26 -8.09 0.06
N SER A 86 2.34 -8.05 -0.73
CA SER A 86 2.32 -7.30 -2.00
C SER A 86 1.49 -7.97 -3.11
N ALA A 87 0.89 -9.14 -2.88
CA ALA A 87 -0.04 -9.77 -3.83
C ALA A 87 -1.38 -9.02 -3.92
N ALA A 88 -1.61 -8.06 -3.03
CA ALA A 88 -2.78 -7.20 -3.00
C ALA A 88 -2.96 -6.34 -4.27
N GLY A 89 -1.90 -6.09 -5.05
CA GLY A 89 -1.98 -5.27 -6.28
C GLY A 89 -2.21 -3.77 -6.05
N GLU A 90 -2.71 -3.36 -4.89
CA GLU A 90 -2.92 -1.97 -4.45
C GLU A 90 -1.70 -1.36 -3.74
N ALA A 91 -0.74 -2.19 -3.31
CA ALA A 91 0.52 -1.73 -2.75
C ALA A 91 1.52 -1.42 -3.87
N LEU A 92 2.31 -0.34 -3.70
CA LEU A 92 3.45 -0.08 -4.57
C LEU A 92 4.39 -1.32 -4.58
N PRO A 93 4.99 -1.66 -5.73
CA PRO A 93 5.92 -2.79 -5.76
C PRO A 93 7.11 -2.49 -4.85
N ALA A 94 7.22 -3.29 -3.79
CA ALA A 94 8.37 -3.31 -2.89
C ALA A 94 9.69 -3.15 -3.66
N SER A 95 10.51 -2.18 -3.28
CA SER A 95 11.86 -2.05 -3.80
C SER A 95 12.76 -3.14 -3.21
N GLY A 96 13.48 -3.89 -4.06
CA GLY A 96 14.50 -4.86 -3.65
C GLY A 96 14.26 -6.33 -4.04
N PRO A 97 15.28 -7.19 -3.93
CA PRO A 97 15.18 -8.63 -4.22
C PRO A 97 14.37 -9.35 -3.13
N ARG A 98 13.41 -10.19 -3.53
CA ARG A 98 12.59 -11.01 -2.61
C ARG A 98 13.27 -12.35 -2.28
N ALA A 99 13.16 -12.78 -1.03
CA ALA A 99 13.64 -14.08 -0.59
C ALA A 99 12.70 -15.22 -1.01
N LEU A 100 11.39 -14.97 -0.97
CA LEU A 100 10.33 -15.92 -1.32
C LEU A 100 9.52 -15.44 -2.55
N PRO A 101 8.89 -16.36 -3.30
CA PRO A 101 7.88 -16.01 -4.28
C PRO A 101 6.80 -15.10 -3.68
N LEU A 102 6.25 -14.18 -4.48
CA LEU A 102 5.18 -13.26 -4.03
C LEU A 102 3.98 -14.01 -3.45
N TRP A 103 3.69 -15.17 -4.00
CA TRP A 103 2.68 -16.12 -3.56
C TRP A 103 3.06 -17.50 -4.08
N TRP A 104 2.63 -18.55 -3.40
CA TRP A 104 2.94 -19.92 -3.77
C TRP A 104 1.87 -20.88 -3.25
N PHE A 105 1.37 -21.78 -4.10
CA PHE A 105 0.47 -22.86 -3.71
C PHE A 105 0.84 -24.18 -4.41
N GLY A 106 0.84 -25.27 -3.64
CA GLY A 106 0.92 -26.63 -4.14
C GLY A 106 -0.45 -27.30 -4.13
N TYR A 107 -0.80 -28.04 -5.17
CA TYR A 107 -2.00 -28.88 -5.21
C TYR A 107 -1.65 -30.28 -4.72
N TYR A 108 -2.15 -30.64 -3.54
CA TYR A 108 -1.93 -31.94 -2.92
C TYR A 108 -3.19 -32.78 -3.10
N ASP A 109 -3.08 -33.90 -3.81
CA ASP A 109 -4.19 -34.84 -4.01
C ASP A 109 -4.35 -35.83 -2.85
N HIS A 110 -3.46 -35.78 -1.86
CA HIS A 110 -3.50 -36.59 -0.65
C HIS A 110 -2.91 -35.83 0.53
N VAL A 111 -3.38 -36.16 1.74
CA VAL A 111 -2.91 -35.60 3.01
C VAL A 111 -2.91 -36.65 4.12
N LEU A 112 -2.08 -36.40 5.13
CA LEU A 112 -2.19 -37.01 6.45
C LEU A 112 -3.02 -36.06 7.32
N ARG A 113 -4.22 -36.48 7.73
CA ARG A 113 -5.10 -35.74 8.62
C ARG A 113 -5.08 -36.39 10.00
N ARG A 114 -4.84 -35.61 11.05
CA ARG A 114 -5.07 -36.04 12.43
C ARG A 114 -6.26 -35.30 13.00
N ASP A 115 -7.22 -36.05 13.51
CA ASP A 115 -8.31 -35.46 14.30
C ASP A 115 -7.76 -35.04 15.67
N ARG A 116 -7.92 -33.77 16.06
CA ARG A 116 -7.38 -33.32 17.35
C ARG A 116 -8.19 -33.80 18.54
N ALA A 117 -9.49 -34.04 18.36
CA ALA A 117 -10.37 -34.47 19.45
C ALA A 117 -10.11 -35.94 19.80
N THR A 118 -9.92 -36.80 18.80
CA THR A 118 -9.66 -38.24 19.03
C THR A 118 -8.18 -38.61 19.02
N GLY A 119 -7.33 -37.78 18.39
CA GLY A 119 -5.91 -38.06 18.17
C GLY A 119 -5.63 -39.02 17.01
N GLU A 120 -6.67 -39.51 16.33
CA GLU A 120 -6.57 -40.54 15.29
C GLU A 120 -6.02 -39.96 13.97
N TRP A 121 -5.18 -40.75 13.31
CA TRP A 121 -4.60 -40.42 12.02
C TRP A 121 -5.39 -41.06 10.88
N PHE A 122 -5.53 -40.31 9.79
CA PHE A 122 -6.14 -40.74 8.55
C PHE A 122 -5.26 -40.34 7.37
N PHE A 123 -5.13 -41.24 6.40
CA PHE A 123 -4.70 -40.89 5.06
C PHE A 123 -5.94 -40.56 4.23
N GLU A 124 -6.00 -39.34 3.71
CA GLU A 124 -7.09 -38.88 2.87
C GLU A 124 -6.58 -38.52 1.49
N ALA A 125 -7.36 -38.82 0.46
CA ALA A 125 -7.01 -38.49 -0.92
C ALA A 125 -8.22 -38.17 -1.79
N LEU A 126 -8.03 -37.18 -2.67
CA LEU A 126 -8.87 -36.87 -3.82
C LEU A 126 -8.63 -37.92 -4.91
N TRP A 127 -9.30 -39.06 -4.74
CA TRP A 127 -9.09 -40.23 -5.58
C TRP A 127 -9.71 -40.05 -6.98
N THR A 128 -8.95 -40.42 -8.00
CA THR A 128 -9.44 -40.57 -9.38
C THR A 128 -8.87 -41.87 -9.96
N PRO A 129 -9.54 -42.52 -10.93
CA PRO A 129 -9.03 -43.75 -11.54
C PRO A 129 -7.59 -43.61 -12.08
N GLY A 130 -7.25 -42.46 -12.67
CA GLY A 130 -5.91 -42.19 -13.22
C GLY A 130 -4.82 -41.93 -12.16
N ARG A 131 -5.19 -41.72 -10.89
CA ARG A 131 -4.25 -41.51 -9.78
C ARG A 131 -4.25 -42.65 -8.76
N ALA A 132 -5.10 -43.67 -8.92
CA ALA A 132 -5.30 -44.74 -7.95
C ALA A 132 -3.98 -45.42 -7.53
N ASP A 133 -3.21 -45.92 -8.51
CA ASP A 133 -1.94 -46.62 -8.24
C ASP A 133 -0.91 -45.71 -7.56
N ALA A 134 -0.84 -44.44 -7.94
CA ALA A 134 0.07 -43.46 -7.35
C ALA A 134 -0.29 -43.16 -5.88
N ILE A 135 -1.58 -43.04 -5.58
CA ILE A 135 -2.08 -42.80 -4.22
C ILE A 135 -1.83 -44.02 -3.32
N GLU A 136 -2.12 -45.23 -3.80
CA GLU A 136 -1.87 -46.46 -3.04
C GLU A 136 -0.37 -46.69 -2.81
N ALA A 137 0.47 -46.47 -3.82
CA ALA A 137 1.92 -46.55 -3.67
C ALA A 137 2.45 -45.52 -2.64
N ARG A 138 1.87 -44.31 -2.63
CA ARG A 138 2.24 -43.27 -1.67
C ARG A 138 1.83 -43.63 -0.24
N LEU A 139 0.63 -44.16 -0.04
CA LEU A 139 0.18 -44.67 1.25
C LEU A 139 1.14 -45.76 1.77
N ALA A 140 1.42 -46.77 0.95
CA ALA A 140 2.33 -47.86 1.32
C ALA A 140 3.74 -47.34 1.67
N GLU A 141 4.25 -46.35 0.93
CA GLU A 141 5.53 -45.72 1.24
C GLU A 141 5.53 -45.02 2.61
N LEU A 142 4.50 -44.23 2.90
CA LEU A 142 4.37 -43.53 4.18
C LEU A 142 4.23 -44.52 5.35
N GLU A 143 3.48 -45.61 5.18
CA GLU A 143 3.38 -46.68 6.18
C GLU A 143 4.74 -47.36 6.43
N ARG A 144 5.52 -47.64 5.38
CA ARG A 144 6.88 -48.19 5.54
C ARG A 144 7.79 -47.23 6.29
N ARG A 145 7.76 -45.93 5.95
CA ARG A 145 8.55 -44.92 6.66
C ARG A 145 8.13 -44.81 8.13
N ALA A 146 6.84 -44.83 8.41
CA ALA A 146 6.31 -44.78 9.77
C ALA A 146 6.68 -46.03 10.57
N ALA A 147 6.66 -47.23 9.96
CA ALA A 147 7.09 -48.47 10.60
C ALA A 147 8.60 -48.51 10.87
N ALA A 148 9.41 -47.87 10.01
CA ALA A 148 10.86 -47.73 10.20
C ALA A 148 11.23 -46.62 11.19
N ALA A 149 10.32 -45.67 11.43
CA ALA A 149 10.45 -44.60 12.39
C ALA A 149 10.21 -45.15 13.82
N ASP A 150 11.28 -45.62 14.47
CA ASP A 150 11.25 -45.93 15.90
C ASP A 150 10.80 -44.68 16.68
N ALA A 151 9.94 -44.84 17.69
CA ALA A 151 9.20 -43.75 18.33
C ALA A 151 10.12 -42.68 18.97
N ASP A 152 11.35 -43.05 19.31
CA ASP A 152 12.39 -42.16 19.86
C ASP A 152 13.39 -41.62 18.81
N ARG A 153 13.33 -42.07 17.54
CA ARG A 153 14.38 -41.80 16.51
C ARG A 153 14.01 -40.82 15.40
N VAL A 154 12.78 -40.33 15.31
CA VAL A 154 12.47 -39.14 14.48
C VAL A 154 12.94 -37.88 15.21
N THR A 155 14.25 -37.85 15.48
CA THR A 155 14.94 -36.78 16.19
C THR A 155 14.96 -35.53 15.30
N GLY A 156 14.74 -34.36 15.90
CA GLY A 156 14.90 -33.10 15.18
C GLY A 156 16.35 -32.95 14.74
N GLN A 157 16.57 -32.45 13.52
CA GLN A 157 17.90 -32.11 13.02
C GLN A 157 18.43 -30.81 13.65
N GLY A 158 17.55 -30.07 14.34
CA GLY A 158 17.89 -28.82 14.99
C GLY A 158 17.86 -27.63 14.02
N CYS A 159 17.74 -26.44 14.61
CA CYS A 159 17.87 -25.18 13.90
C CYS A 159 18.41 -24.17 14.90
N GLU A 160 19.59 -23.64 14.61
CA GLU A 160 20.31 -22.69 15.46
C GLU A 160 20.32 -21.32 14.82
N PHE A 161 20.27 -20.29 15.65
CA PHE A 161 20.12 -18.90 15.24
C PHE A 161 21.19 -18.02 15.87
N GLY A 162 21.72 -17.09 15.07
CA GLY A 162 22.40 -15.92 15.61
C GLY A 162 21.42 -14.99 16.36
N PRO A 163 21.93 -13.94 17.03
CA PRO A 163 21.07 -12.93 17.63
C PRO A 163 20.25 -12.22 16.54
N PHE A 164 18.94 -12.07 16.78
CA PHE A 164 18.06 -11.32 15.90
C PHE A 164 18.24 -9.83 16.10
N ARG A 165 18.48 -9.10 15.01
CA ARG A 165 18.57 -7.64 14.97
C ARG A 165 17.34 -7.03 14.35
N LEU A 166 16.86 -5.92 14.88
CA LEU A 166 15.68 -5.21 14.37
C LEU A 166 16.06 -4.22 13.26
N VAL A 167 15.25 -4.21 12.21
CA VAL A 167 15.41 -3.34 11.04
C VAL A 167 14.07 -2.68 10.72
N PRO A 168 13.97 -1.34 10.77
CA PRO A 168 14.98 -0.44 11.33
C PRO A 168 15.16 -0.70 12.84
N GLY A 169 16.25 -0.18 13.42
CA GLY A 169 16.39 -0.11 14.87
C GLY A 169 15.38 0.88 15.49
N ALA A 170 15.45 1.04 16.81
CA ALA A 170 14.51 1.85 17.59
C ALA A 170 14.18 3.22 16.98
N ASP A 171 15.21 4.05 16.70
CA ASP A 171 15.03 5.41 16.18
C ASP A 171 14.24 5.43 14.87
N GLY A 172 14.56 4.53 13.94
CA GLY A 172 13.89 4.48 12.64
C GLY A 172 12.43 4.04 12.74
N HIS A 173 12.10 3.13 13.68
CA HIS A 173 10.72 2.76 13.91
C HIS A 173 9.93 3.86 14.63
N ILE A 174 10.54 4.50 15.64
CA ILE A 174 9.95 5.64 16.36
C ILE A 174 9.63 6.79 15.40
N ASP A 175 10.53 7.11 14.46
CA ASP A 175 10.29 8.13 13.45
C ASP A 175 9.16 7.75 12.49
N ALA A 176 9.07 6.48 12.08
CA ALA A 176 7.97 5.98 11.26
C ALA A 176 6.61 6.09 11.99
N VAL A 177 6.56 5.73 13.28
CA VAL A 177 5.34 5.89 14.09
C VAL A 177 4.97 7.37 14.22
N ARG A 178 5.93 8.26 14.48
CA ARG A 178 5.70 9.71 14.57
C ARG A 178 5.13 10.27 13.26
N ALA A 179 5.66 9.83 12.12
CA ALA A 179 5.16 10.22 10.80
C ALA A 179 3.74 9.73 10.55
N ALA A 180 3.43 8.47 10.90
CA ALA A 180 2.07 7.92 10.79
C ALA A 180 1.06 8.70 11.65
N VAL A 181 1.44 9.09 12.87
CA VAL A 181 0.60 9.95 13.73
C VAL A 181 0.32 11.31 13.09
N GLU A 182 1.29 11.92 12.40
CA GLU A 182 1.07 13.18 11.70
C GLU A 182 0.13 13.03 10.50
N TYR A 183 0.26 11.95 9.72
CA TYR A 183 -0.71 11.62 8.68
C TYR A 183 -2.14 11.50 9.24
N ILE A 184 -2.29 10.86 10.40
CA ILE A 184 -3.60 10.76 11.08
C ILE A 184 -4.14 12.14 11.47
N ARG A 185 -3.30 13.00 12.04
CA ARG A 185 -3.68 14.38 12.44
C ARG A 185 -4.03 15.27 11.26
N GLN A 186 -3.46 15.02 10.09
CA GLN A 186 -3.80 15.72 8.85
C GLN A 186 -5.13 15.25 8.25
N GLY A 187 -5.64 14.10 8.71
CA GLY A 187 -6.87 13.50 8.19
C GLY A 187 -6.62 12.58 7.00
N ASP A 188 -5.38 12.19 6.72
CA ASP A 188 -5.05 11.28 5.62
C ASP A 188 -5.51 9.84 5.90
N ILE A 189 -5.46 9.43 7.16
CA ILE A 189 -5.85 8.10 7.62
C ILE A 189 -6.41 8.18 9.05
N PHE A 190 -7.16 7.17 9.45
CA PHE A 190 -7.59 6.94 10.83
C PHE A 190 -6.57 6.10 11.59
N GLN A 191 -5.95 5.12 10.91
CA GLN A 191 -4.95 4.20 11.44
C GLN A 191 -4.08 3.65 10.32
N ALA A 192 -2.81 3.39 10.64
CA ALA A 192 -1.93 2.53 9.85
C ALA A 192 -1.20 1.56 10.76
N ASN A 193 -1.04 0.31 10.34
CA ASN A 193 -0.23 -0.68 11.03
C ASN A 193 1.21 -0.49 10.58
N ILE A 194 2.10 -0.01 11.44
CA ILE A 194 3.52 0.22 11.11
C ILE A 194 4.35 -0.92 11.69
N THR A 195 5.27 -1.45 10.89
CA THR A 195 6.02 -2.66 11.22
C THR A 195 7.52 -2.46 11.09
N LEU A 196 8.25 -3.36 11.74
CA LEU A 196 9.69 -3.56 11.62
C LEU A 196 9.97 -5.06 11.43
N ARG A 197 11.21 -5.40 11.12
CA ARG A 197 11.63 -6.78 10.86
C ARG A 197 12.82 -7.16 11.73
N ALA A 198 12.67 -8.22 12.52
CA ALA A 198 13.78 -8.90 13.16
C ALA A 198 14.45 -9.84 12.15
N GLN A 199 15.79 -9.87 12.11
CA GLN A 199 16.53 -10.72 11.19
C GLN A 199 17.77 -11.36 11.83
N ALA A 200 18.06 -12.61 11.47
CA ALA A 200 19.24 -13.34 11.92
C ALA A 200 19.77 -14.30 10.84
N GLU A 201 21.02 -14.72 11.01
CA GLU A 201 21.56 -15.89 10.32
C GLU A 201 21.11 -17.17 11.05
N TYR A 202 20.90 -18.25 10.29
CA TYR A 202 20.54 -19.55 10.84
C TYR A 202 21.29 -20.71 10.17
N ALA A 203 21.40 -21.81 10.92
CA ALA A 203 21.92 -23.09 10.44
C ALA A 203 21.00 -24.24 10.88
N GLY A 204 20.88 -25.29 10.07
CA GLY A 204 19.94 -26.40 10.30
C GLY A 204 18.65 -26.27 9.50
N ASP A 205 17.58 -26.92 9.94
CA ASP A 205 16.33 -27.04 9.19
C ASP A 205 15.19 -26.21 9.80
N PRO A 206 14.62 -25.23 9.07
CA PRO A 206 13.45 -24.46 9.50
C PRO A 206 12.25 -25.30 9.95
N LEU A 207 12.07 -26.53 9.44
CA LEU A 207 11.01 -27.43 9.87
C LEU A 207 11.09 -27.73 11.37
N ASP A 208 12.30 -27.91 11.92
CA ASP A 208 12.46 -28.17 13.35
C ASP A 208 12.26 -26.93 14.22
N ALA A 209 12.57 -25.74 13.69
CA ALA A 209 12.21 -24.49 14.35
C ALA A 209 10.68 -24.38 14.47
N PHE A 210 9.95 -24.68 13.39
CA PHE A 210 8.49 -24.72 13.40
C PHE A 210 7.93 -25.75 14.37
N CYS A 211 8.39 -27.02 14.31
CA CYS A 211 7.92 -28.06 15.22
C CYS A 211 8.11 -27.68 16.70
N ARG A 212 9.27 -27.09 17.04
CA ARG A 212 9.54 -26.63 18.41
C ARG A 212 8.57 -25.53 18.83
N ALA A 213 8.44 -24.49 18.01
CA ALA A 213 7.59 -23.34 18.36
C ALA A 213 6.11 -23.70 18.38
N ALA A 214 5.62 -24.52 17.44
CA ALA A 214 4.23 -24.96 17.40
C ALA A 214 3.88 -25.88 18.59
N ALA A 215 4.82 -26.71 19.06
CA ALA A 215 4.61 -27.53 20.26
C ALA A 215 4.57 -26.69 21.54
N VAL A 216 5.37 -25.63 21.62
CA VAL A 216 5.42 -24.74 22.80
C VAL A 216 4.23 -23.78 22.85
N LEU A 217 3.85 -23.19 21.72
CA LEU A 217 2.87 -22.11 21.64
C LEU A 217 1.45 -22.57 21.31
N ASP A 218 1.30 -23.77 20.71
CA ASP A 218 0.03 -24.37 20.23
C ASP A 218 -0.98 -23.34 19.67
N PRO A 219 -0.61 -22.54 18.65
CA PRO A 219 -1.50 -21.54 18.11
C PRO A 219 -2.64 -22.18 17.29
N PRO A 220 -3.81 -21.54 17.21
CA PRO A 220 -4.97 -22.09 16.51
C PRO A 220 -4.77 -22.21 14.99
N TYR A 221 -3.93 -21.36 14.38
CA TYR A 221 -3.71 -21.37 12.93
C TYR A 221 -2.21 -21.43 12.58
N ALA A 222 -1.49 -22.41 13.15
CA ALA A 222 -0.10 -22.68 12.78
C ALA A 222 0.00 -23.24 11.36
N ALA A 223 0.98 -22.77 10.58
CA ALA A 223 1.21 -23.25 9.23
C ALA A 223 2.70 -23.29 8.89
N PHE A 224 3.14 -24.34 8.21
CA PHE A 224 4.49 -24.47 7.64
C PHE A 224 4.38 -24.71 6.14
N VAL A 225 5.15 -23.95 5.35
CA VAL A 225 5.22 -24.12 3.90
C VAL A 225 6.68 -24.13 3.47
N SER A 226 7.16 -25.25 2.93
CA SER A 226 8.49 -25.35 2.35
C SER A 226 8.47 -25.18 0.83
N VAL A 227 9.28 -24.27 0.32
CA VAL A 227 9.48 -24.02 -1.11
C VAL A 227 10.87 -24.52 -1.50
N SER A 228 10.93 -25.71 -2.10
CA SER A 228 12.17 -26.29 -2.64
C SER A 228 12.58 -25.57 -3.93
N ALA A 229 13.83 -25.11 -4.03
CA ALA A 229 14.38 -24.56 -5.27
C ALA A 229 14.93 -25.71 -6.14
N ARG A 230 14.55 -25.76 -7.43
CA ARG A 230 15.13 -26.69 -8.42
C ARG A 230 15.98 -25.92 -9.42
N ALA A 231 17.27 -26.24 -9.49
CA ALA A 231 18.11 -25.96 -10.66
C ALA A 231 18.96 -27.21 -10.92
N GLY A 232 18.83 -27.82 -12.10
CA GLY A 232 19.70 -28.94 -12.51
C GLY A 232 19.41 -30.32 -11.90
N GLY A 233 18.33 -30.51 -11.15
CA GLY A 233 17.92 -31.82 -10.62
C GLY A 233 18.27 -32.10 -9.15
N ASP A 234 19.19 -31.33 -8.56
CA ASP A 234 19.55 -31.42 -7.14
C ASP A 234 18.92 -30.30 -6.30
N VAL A 235 18.49 -30.63 -5.07
CA VAL A 235 17.91 -29.68 -4.11
C VAL A 235 19.04 -28.96 -3.36
N GLN A 236 19.37 -27.73 -3.76
CA GLN A 236 20.44 -26.92 -3.14
C GLN A 236 20.04 -26.17 -1.87
N GLY A 237 18.80 -26.33 -1.40
CA GLY A 237 18.28 -25.68 -0.19
C GLY A 237 16.77 -25.45 -0.27
N ARG A 238 16.13 -25.17 0.87
CA ARG A 238 14.68 -24.92 0.96
C ARG A 238 14.44 -23.55 1.58
N ALA A 239 13.68 -22.71 0.88
CA ALA A 239 13.07 -21.57 1.52
C ALA A 239 11.82 -22.05 2.28
N ALA A 240 11.43 -21.35 3.35
CA ALA A 240 10.29 -21.78 4.14
C ALA A 240 9.55 -20.60 4.77
N VAL A 241 8.28 -20.83 5.07
CA VAL A 241 7.44 -19.96 5.89
C VAL A 241 6.96 -20.79 7.08
N ALA A 242 7.09 -20.27 8.29
CA ALA A 242 6.62 -20.89 9.53
C ALA A 242 5.76 -19.89 10.31
N SER A 243 4.45 -20.02 10.19
CA SER A 243 3.45 -19.17 10.81
C SER A 243 2.93 -19.76 12.12
N LEU A 244 2.79 -18.92 13.13
CA LEU A 244 2.25 -19.23 14.45
C LEU A 244 1.05 -18.32 14.74
N SER A 245 0.21 -18.11 13.73
CA SER A 245 -0.84 -17.11 13.74
C SER A 245 -1.99 -17.48 14.69
N PRO A 246 -2.51 -16.51 15.47
CA PRO A 246 -3.75 -16.68 16.22
C PRO A 246 -5.01 -16.36 15.41
N GLU A 247 -4.88 -15.73 14.24
CA GLU A 247 -5.95 -14.95 13.64
C GLU A 247 -6.46 -15.57 12.35
N LEU A 248 -7.77 -15.80 12.29
CA LEU A 248 -8.47 -16.24 11.09
C LEU A 248 -8.74 -15.04 10.18
N PHE A 249 -8.14 -15.05 9.00
CA PHE A 249 -8.45 -14.06 7.96
C PHE A 249 -9.82 -14.35 7.37
N LEU A 250 -10.01 -15.54 6.80
CA LEU A 250 -11.24 -15.95 6.14
C LEU A 250 -11.50 -17.44 6.32
N ARG A 251 -12.76 -17.79 6.54
CA ARG A 251 -13.28 -19.14 6.36
C ARG A 251 -14.55 -19.06 5.52
N ARG A 252 -14.64 -19.89 4.47
CA ARG A 252 -15.84 -20.06 3.65
C ARG A 252 -16.36 -21.48 3.77
N GLU A 253 -17.61 -21.59 4.20
CA GLU A 253 -18.38 -22.82 4.24
C GLU A 253 -19.63 -22.60 3.37
N ALA A 254 -19.69 -23.30 2.23
CA ALA A 254 -20.72 -23.09 1.20
C ALA A 254 -20.84 -21.61 0.77
N ASP A 255 -21.95 -20.95 1.11
CA ASP A 255 -22.25 -19.55 0.81
C ASP A 255 -22.02 -18.61 2.01
N THR A 256 -21.57 -19.13 3.16
CA THR A 256 -21.29 -18.36 4.35
C THR A 256 -19.79 -18.10 4.49
N VAL A 257 -19.43 -16.85 4.79
CA VAL A 257 -18.05 -16.43 5.04
C VAL A 257 -17.92 -15.83 6.44
N ALA A 258 -16.82 -16.12 7.11
CA ALA A 258 -16.47 -15.57 8.41
C ALA A 258 -15.04 -15.03 8.44
N SER A 259 -14.82 -13.97 9.21
CA SER A 259 -13.51 -13.41 9.56
C SER A 259 -13.46 -13.10 11.05
N LYS A 260 -12.32 -13.31 11.70
CA LYS A 260 -12.16 -13.10 13.14
C LYS A 260 -11.02 -12.15 13.49
N PRO A 261 -11.16 -10.83 13.24
CA PRO A 261 -10.14 -9.86 13.58
C PRO A 261 -9.83 -9.82 15.09
N ILE A 262 -8.54 -9.70 15.42
CA ILE A 262 -8.05 -9.61 16.80
C ILE A 262 -7.45 -8.22 17.05
N LYS A 263 -7.87 -7.57 18.15
CA LYS A 263 -7.26 -6.32 18.64
C LYS A 263 -7.25 -6.27 20.15
N GLY A 264 -6.14 -5.87 20.74
CA GLY A 264 -5.93 -5.95 22.19
C GLY A 264 -5.42 -7.33 22.61
N THR A 265 -4.30 -7.33 23.33
CA THR A 265 -3.69 -8.53 23.90
C THR A 265 -3.27 -8.22 25.32
N ALA A 266 -3.59 -9.11 26.25
CA ALA A 266 -3.06 -9.07 27.60
C ALA A 266 -2.37 -10.39 27.91
N ARG A 267 -1.42 -10.36 28.84
CA ARG A 267 -0.85 -11.59 29.41
C ARG A 267 -1.99 -12.39 30.07
N ARG A 268 -1.83 -13.71 30.08
CA ARG A 268 -2.66 -14.65 30.83
C ARG A 268 -1.71 -15.55 31.61
N ASP A 269 -1.13 -14.97 32.64
CA ASP A 269 -0.20 -15.62 33.54
C ASP A 269 -0.61 -15.42 35.00
N GLY A 270 0.03 -16.19 35.88
CA GLY A 270 -0.29 -16.16 37.30
C GLY A 270 -1.50 -17.01 37.68
N GLY A 271 -2.04 -16.75 38.87
CA GLY A 271 -3.22 -17.45 39.40
C GLY A 271 -4.53 -17.05 38.69
N ALA A 272 -5.63 -17.75 38.97
CA ALA A 272 -6.93 -17.47 38.34
C ALA A 272 -7.41 -16.01 38.56
N ASP A 273 -7.13 -15.46 39.74
CA ASP A 273 -7.50 -14.08 40.09
C ASP A 273 -6.69 -13.04 39.30
N GLU A 274 -5.39 -13.28 39.11
CA GLU A 274 -4.52 -12.40 38.30
C GLU A 274 -4.95 -12.43 36.84
N ALA A 275 -5.22 -13.63 36.29
CA ALA A 275 -5.73 -13.79 34.93
C ALA A 275 -7.10 -13.12 34.72
N ALA A 276 -7.98 -13.12 35.74
CA ALA A 276 -9.26 -12.43 35.71
C ALA A 276 -9.09 -10.90 35.75
N ALA A 277 -8.17 -10.39 36.57
CA ALA A 277 -7.85 -8.95 36.62
C ALA A 277 -7.21 -8.46 35.30
N GLN A 278 -6.32 -9.25 34.71
CA GLN A 278 -5.73 -9.00 33.38
C GLN A 278 -6.80 -8.92 32.29
N ARG A 279 -7.76 -9.86 32.31
CA ARG A 279 -8.92 -9.86 31.41
C ARG A 279 -9.78 -8.60 31.60
N ALA A 280 -10.15 -8.27 32.83
CA ALA A 280 -10.99 -7.10 33.12
C ALA A 280 -10.31 -5.79 32.66
N THR A 281 -9.00 -5.68 32.84
CA THR A 281 -8.20 -4.55 32.35
C THR A 281 -8.21 -4.48 30.82
N LEU A 282 -8.09 -5.63 30.14
CA LEU A 282 -8.16 -5.71 28.68
C LEU A 282 -9.54 -5.27 28.15
N GLU A 283 -10.63 -5.77 28.74
CA GLU A 283 -12.02 -5.46 28.37
C GLU A 283 -12.38 -3.97 28.61
N ALA A 284 -11.76 -3.34 29.62
CA ALA A 284 -11.97 -1.93 29.95
C ALA A 284 -11.17 -0.95 29.08
N SER A 285 -10.20 -1.43 28.28
CA SER A 285 -9.34 -0.56 27.47
C SER A 285 -10.10 0.12 26.34
N ALA A 286 -10.28 1.44 26.47
CA ALA A 286 -10.91 2.27 25.44
C ALA A 286 -10.09 2.33 24.13
N LYS A 287 -8.75 2.26 24.20
CA LYS A 287 -7.86 2.17 23.03
C LYS A 287 -8.15 0.89 22.25
N ASN A 288 -8.07 -0.27 22.91
CA ASN A 288 -8.28 -1.57 22.28
C ASN A 288 -9.70 -1.70 21.69
N ARG A 289 -10.70 -1.16 22.39
CA ARG A 289 -12.08 -1.08 21.90
C ARG A 289 -12.18 -0.29 20.60
N ALA A 290 -11.59 0.90 20.56
CA ALA A 290 -11.64 1.77 19.39
C ALA A 290 -10.94 1.16 18.17
N GLU A 291 -9.75 0.57 18.37
CA GLU A 291 -9.04 -0.15 17.31
C GLU A 291 -9.84 -1.33 16.77
N ASN A 292 -10.41 -2.15 17.66
CA ASN A 292 -11.18 -3.32 17.24
C ASN A 292 -12.42 -2.90 16.42
N VAL A 293 -13.17 -1.90 16.89
CA VAL A 293 -14.37 -1.40 16.20
C VAL A 293 -14.04 -0.91 14.79
N MET A 294 -12.96 -0.16 14.64
CA MET A 294 -12.48 0.29 13.33
C MET A 294 -12.14 -0.86 12.38
N ILE A 295 -11.47 -1.90 12.88
CA ILE A 295 -11.16 -3.09 12.09
C ILE A 295 -12.42 -3.90 11.78
N VAL A 296 -13.36 -4.01 12.71
CA VAL A 296 -14.65 -4.68 12.47
C VAL A 296 -15.42 -3.95 11.38
N ASP A 297 -15.50 -2.62 11.41
CA ASP A 297 -16.16 -1.85 10.36
C ASP A 297 -15.47 -2.02 9.01
N LEU A 298 -14.14 -2.07 8.98
CA LEU A 298 -13.35 -2.34 7.78
C LEU A 298 -13.67 -3.72 7.21
N VAL A 299 -13.65 -4.77 8.04
CA VAL A 299 -13.94 -6.14 7.62
C VAL A 299 -15.40 -6.29 7.15
N ARG A 300 -16.35 -5.64 7.83
CA ARG A 300 -17.75 -5.59 7.37
C ARG A 300 -17.85 -4.98 5.97
N ALA A 301 -17.15 -3.87 5.74
CA ALA A 301 -17.19 -3.16 4.46
C ALA A 301 -16.50 -3.94 3.33
N ASP A 302 -15.41 -4.65 3.63
CA ASP A 302 -14.76 -5.57 2.69
C ASP A 302 -15.73 -6.68 2.26
N LEU A 303 -16.39 -7.34 3.23
CA LEU A 303 -17.37 -8.39 2.96
C LEU A 303 -18.62 -7.86 2.24
N SER A 304 -19.06 -6.63 2.53
CA SER A 304 -20.18 -5.98 1.85
C SER A 304 -20.02 -5.85 0.34
N ARG A 305 -18.80 -5.95 -0.20
CA ARG A 305 -18.59 -5.90 -1.67
C ARG A 305 -19.05 -7.18 -2.37
N VAL A 306 -19.17 -8.28 -1.64
CA VAL A 306 -19.42 -9.64 -2.17
C VAL A 306 -20.55 -10.39 -1.45
N CYS A 307 -21.04 -9.87 -0.34
CA CYS A 307 -22.15 -10.43 0.42
C CYS A 307 -23.48 -9.76 0.12
N VAL A 308 -24.58 -10.50 0.29
CA VAL A 308 -25.94 -9.98 0.19
C VAL A 308 -26.16 -8.89 1.25
N ALA A 309 -26.74 -7.76 0.85
CA ALA A 309 -27.13 -6.69 1.77
C ALA A 309 -27.96 -7.20 2.94
N GLY A 310 -27.62 -6.72 4.15
CA GLY A 310 -28.27 -7.14 5.40
C GLY A 310 -27.80 -8.49 5.96
N SER A 311 -27.00 -9.28 5.22
CA SER A 311 -26.46 -10.55 5.73
C SER A 311 -25.17 -10.41 6.54
N VAL A 312 -24.44 -9.30 6.36
CA VAL A 312 -23.19 -9.03 7.07
C VAL A 312 -23.49 -8.62 8.50
N THR A 313 -23.17 -9.50 9.45
CA THR A 313 -23.46 -9.34 10.89
C THR A 313 -22.21 -9.54 11.74
N VAL A 314 -22.26 -9.07 12.98
CA VAL A 314 -21.16 -9.18 13.96
C VAL A 314 -21.68 -9.96 15.18
N PRO A 315 -21.75 -11.30 15.12
CA PRO A 315 -22.30 -12.11 16.22
C PRO A 315 -21.52 -11.99 17.53
N VAL A 316 -20.21 -11.70 17.45
CA VAL A 316 -19.35 -11.46 18.60
C VAL A 316 -18.57 -10.18 18.37
N LEU A 317 -18.68 -9.21 19.28
CA LEU A 317 -17.91 -7.98 19.26
C LEU A 317 -17.11 -7.90 20.57
N LEU A 318 -15.78 -7.85 20.46
CA LEU A 318 -14.85 -7.73 21.61
C LEU A 318 -14.96 -8.88 22.62
N GLY A 319 -15.14 -10.11 22.13
CA GLY A 319 -15.17 -11.31 22.96
C GLY A 319 -13.76 -11.67 23.46
N PRO A 320 -13.51 -11.74 24.77
CA PRO A 320 -12.23 -12.20 25.29
C PRO A 320 -12.08 -13.73 25.10
N GLU A 321 -11.09 -14.14 24.33
CA GLU A 321 -10.77 -15.55 24.10
C GLU A 321 -9.43 -15.92 24.78
N PRO A 322 -9.40 -17.03 25.53
CA PRO A 322 -8.17 -17.51 26.14
C PRO A 322 -7.30 -18.21 25.09
N HIS A 323 -6.04 -17.80 25.00
CA HIS A 323 -5.01 -18.51 24.24
C HIS A 323 -3.86 -18.94 25.18
N PRO A 324 -2.94 -19.80 24.72
CA PRO A 324 -1.75 -20.14 25.50
C PRO A 324 -0.97 -18.88 25.92
N GLY A 325 -0.91 -18.60 27.22
CA GLY A 325 -0.18 -17.48 27.83
C GLY A 325 -0.76 -16.07 27.62
N VAL A 326 -1.85 -15.89 26.86
CA VAL A 326 -2.44 -14.57 26.59
C VAL A 326 -3.98 -14.59 26.50
N TRP A 327 -4.60 -13.42 26.68
CA TRP A 327 -5.97 -13.11 26.31
C TRP A 327 -5.99 -12.28 25.02
N HIS A 328 -6.93 -12.59 24.13
CA HIS A 328 -7.21 -11.81 22.91
C HIS A 328 -8.64 -11.29 22.93
N LEU A 329 -8.89 -10.04 22.51
CA LEU A 329 -10.25 -9.63 22.16
C LEU A 329 -10.49 -9.95 20.69
N VAL A 330 -11.42 -10.86 20.47
CA VAL A 330 -11.80 -11.39 19.16
C VAL A 330 -13.18 -10.87 18.81
N SER A 331 -13.31 -10.36 17.60
CA SER A 331 -14.61 -10.06 17.01
C SER A 331 -14.85 -11.01 15.86
N THR A 332 -16.09 -11.46 15.67
CA THR A 332 -16.46 -12.33 14.56
C THR A 332 -17.38 -11.57 13.63
N VAL A 333 -17.00 -11.46 12.36
CA VAL A 333 -17.83 -10.89 11.29
C VAL A 333 -18.23 -12.01 10.34
N THR A 334 -19.52 -12.14 10.07
CA THR A 334 -20.06 -13.17 9.17
C THR A 334 -20.93 -12.55 8.08
N GLY A 335 -20.98 -13.16 6.90
CA GLY A 335 -21.84 -12.70 5.80
C GLY A 335 -22.25 -13.84 4.88
N LYS A 336 -23.34 -13.64 4.13
CA LYS A 336 -23.80 -14.55 3.09
C LYS A 336 -23.36 -14.03 1.72
N LEU A 337 -22.54 -14.78 1.00
CA LEU A 337 -22.05 -14.42 -0.34
C LEU A 337 -23.20 -14.33 -1.35
N HIS A 338 -23.05 -13.47 -2.37
CA HIS A 338 -23.95 -13.51 -3.53
C HIS A 338 -23.82 -14.84 -4.27
N GLU A 339 -24.93 -15.29 -4.86
CA GLU A 339 -24.93 -16.47 -5.72
C GLU A 339 -23.89 -16.31 -6.85
N GLY A 340 -23.09 -17.35 -7.09
CA GLY A 340 -22.03 -17.34 -8.10
C GLY A 340 -20.73 -16.65 -7.69
N THR A 341 -20.61 -16.12 -6.47
CA THR A 341 -19.35 -15.52 -5.99
C THR A 341 -18.25 -16.58 -5.86
N SER A 342 -17.16 -16.37 -6.60
CA SER A 342 -15.98 -17.25 -6.56
C SER A 342 -15.10 -16.98 -5.33
N ASP A 343 -14.20 -17.91 -4.99
CA ASP A 343 -13.25 -17.70 -3.90
C ASP A 343 -12.30 -16.53 -4.22
N GLY A 344 -11.89 -16.35 -5.47
CA GLY A 344 -11.02 -15.25 -5.87
C GLY A 344 -11.72 -13.90 -5.91
N ASP A 345 -13.04 -13.84 -6.14
CA ASP A 345 -13.82 -12.60 -5.92
C ASP A 345 -13.81 -12.22 -4.44
N LEU A 346 -14.02 -13.19 -3.55
CA LEU A 346 -13.92 -12.99 -2.11
C LEU A 346 -12.52 -12.50 -1.70
N ILE A 347 -11.44 -13.13 -2.20
CA ILE A 347 -10.07 -12.68 -1.93
C ILE A 347 -9.80 -11.29 -2.50
N ARG A 348 -10.26 -10.97 -3.73
CA ARG A 348 -10.13 -9.61 -4.30
C ARG A 348 -10.81 -8.54 -3.46
N ALA A 349 -11.95 -8.85 -2.86
CA ALA A 349 -12.71 -7.90 -2.07
C ALA A 349 -12.09 -7.62 -0.69
N THR A 350 -11.33 -8.57 -0.14
CA THR A 350 -10.96 -8.57 1.29
C THR A 350 -9.45 -8.50 1.55
N PHE A 351 -8.61 -8.94 0.60
CA PHE A 351 -7.16 -8.99 0.78
C PHE A 351 -6.49 -7.64 0.44
N PRO A 352 -5.47 -7.18 1.19
CA PRO A 352 -4.87 -7.83 2.36
C PRO A 352 -5.74 -7.70 3.62
N PRO A 353 -5.53 -8.57 4.63
CA PRO A 353 -6.40 -8.60 5.81
C PRO A 353 -6.47 -7.23 6.52
N GLY A 354 -7.68 -6.78 6.84
CA GLY A 354 -7.92 -5.43 7.38
C GLY A 354 -7.19 -5.15 8.70
N SER A 355 -7.04 -6.14 9.57
CA SER A 355 -6.44 -6.00 10.91
C SER A 355 -4.95 -5.61 10.91
N VAL A 356 -4.25 -5.82 9.80
CA VAL A 356 -2.79 -5.62 9.67
C VAL A 356 -2.42 -4.55 8.63
N THR A 357 -3.41 -3.78 8.18
CA THR A 357 -3.25 -2.71 7.19
C THR A 357 -3.53 -1.36 7.84
N GLY A 358 -4.73 -0.81 7.66
CA GLY A 358 -5.13 0.49 8.19
C GLY A 358 -6.43 0.94 7.52
N ALA A 359 -6.87 2.14 7.87
CA ALA A 359 -8.10 2.72 7.34
C ALA A 359 -7.89 4.22 7.08
N PRO A 360 -8.29 4.76 5.91
CA PRO A 360 -8.73 4.04 4.72
C PRO A 360 -7.65 3.12 4.13
N LYS A 361 -8.03 1.90 3.71
CA LYS A 361 -7.09 0.80 3.40
C LYS A 361 -6.05 1.20 2.35
N VAL A 362 -6.50 1.71 1.20
CA VAL A 362 -5.60 2.09 0.10
C VAL A 362 -4.57 3.13 0.55
N ARG A 363 -5.03 4.21 1.21
CA ARG A 363 -4.13 5.27 1.68
C ARG A 363 -3.19 4.78 2.78
N ALA A 364 -3.65 3.90 3.67
CA ALA A 364 -2.79 3.28 4.68
C ALA A 364 -1.71 2.40 4.04
N LEU A 365 -2.02 1.64 2.98
CA LEU A 365 -1.03 0.83 2.25
C LEU A 365 0.05 1.71 1.60
N GLU A 366 -0.31 2.86 1.03
CA GLU A 366 0.64 3.83 0.47
C GLU A 366 1.58 4.39 1.54
N ILE A 367 1.03 4.78 2.70
CA ILE A 367 1.81 5.30 3.83
C ILE A 367 2.71 4.22 4.43
N ILE A 368 2.23 2.97 4.50
CA ILE A 368 3.04 1.83 4.95
C ILE A 368 4.25 1.65 4.02
N ASP A 369 4.05 1.66 2.70
CA ASP A 369 5.16 1.56 1.73
C ASP A 369 6.13 2.76 1.84
N GLU A 370 5.63 3.95 2.18
CA GLU A 370 6.45 5.14 2.41
C GLU A 370 7.32 5.06 3.66
N LEU A 371 6.78 4.54 4.76
CA LEU A 371 7.39 4.65 6.08
C LEU A 371 8.21 3.43 6.49
N GLU A 372 7.92 2.24 5.94
CA GLU A 372 8.61 1.01 6.33
C GLU A 372 9.96 0.86 5.64
N ALA A 373 11.01 0.56 6.42
CA ALA A 373 12.36 0.40 5.88
C ALA A 373 12.56 -0.89 5.06
N THR A 374 11.66 -1.86 5.21
CA THR A 374 11.75 -3.16 4.53
C THR A 374 10.37 -3.62 4.06
N PRO A 375 10.28 -4.31 2.91
CA PRO A 375 9.02 -4.88 2.49
C PRO A 375 8.60 -6.07 3.35
N ARG A 376 7.29 -6.25 3.51
CA ARG A 376 6.73 -7.30 4.39
C ARG A 376 6.79 -8.73 3.84
N GLU A 377 7.05 -8.92 2.55
CA GLU A 377 7.01 -10.26 1.91
C GLU A 377 5.73 -11.06 2.22
N VAL A 378 5.82 -12.18 2.93
CA VAL A 378 4.68 -13.01 3.36
C VAL A 378 4.03 -12.47 4.64
N TYR A 379 4.79 -11.81 5.50
CA TYR A 379 4.27 -11.20 6.73
C TYR A 379 3.12 -10.24 6.42
N THR A 380 2.04 -10.31 7.22
CA THR A 380 0.75 -9.60 7.02
C THR A 380 -0.01 -9.97 5.73
N GLY A 381 0.43 -10.99 5.00
CA GLY A 381 -0.34 -11.67 3.97
C GLY A 381 -1.30 -12.71 4.56
N ALA A 382 -1.48 -13.84 3.87
CA ALA A 382 -2.36 -14.94 4.30
C ALA A 382 -1.79 -16.31 3.95
N ILE A 383 -2.01 -17.31 4.81
CA ILE A 383 -1.55 -18.69 4.64
C ILE A 383 -2.72 -19.63 4.90
N GLY A 384 -2.84 -20.72 4.14
CA GLY A 384 -3.90 -21.71 4.37
C GLY A 384 -4.18 -22.57 3.16
N TYR A 385 -5.45 -22.89 2.93
CA TYR A 385 -5.86 -23.84 1.91
C TYR A 385 -7.15 -23.48 1.18
N ARG A 386 -7.30 -24.06 -0.02
CA ARG A 386 -8.55 -24.22 -0.76
C ARG A 386 -8.72 -25.70 -1.13
N SER A 387 -9.63 -26.38 -0.46
CA SER A 387 -9.97 -27.80 -0.65
C SER A 387 -11.30 -27.94 -1.42
N PRO A 388 -11.44 -28.92 -2.34
CA PRO A 388 -12.74 -29.32 -2.90
C PRO A 388 -13.76 -29.77 -1.85
N ALA A 389 -13.30 -30.35 -0.74
CA ALA A 389 -14.15 -30.96 0.27
C ALA A 389 -14.28 -30.11 1.55
N ALA A 390 -13.22 -29.42 1.96
CA ALA A 390 -13.17 -28.62 3.19
C ALA A 390 -13.30 -27.10 2.97
N GLY A 391 -13.63 -26.65 1.76
CA GLY A 391 -13.83 -25.22 1.45
C GLY A 391 -12.53 -24.40 1.43
N LEU A 392 -12.62 -23.14 1.85
CA LEU A 392 -11.51 -22.18 1.89
C LEU A 392 -11.28 -21.75 3.33
N GLU A 393 -10.03 -21.82 3.79
CA GLU A 393 -9.63 -21.28 5.09
C GLU A 393 -8.23 -20.66 5.00
N LEU A 394 -8.09 -19.43 5.48
CA LEU A 394 -6.87 -18.65 5.45
C LEU A 394 -6.67 -17.95 6.80
N ASN A 395 -5.45 -17.97 7.32
CA ASN A 395 -5.04 -17.16 8.46
C ASN A 395 -4.54 -15.78 8.00
N VAL A 396 -4.36 -14.86 8.95
CA VAL A 396 -3.52 -13.68 8.76
C VAL A 396 -2.07 -14.08 9.02
N ALA A 397 -1.15 -13.80 8.11
CA ALA A 397 0.27 -14.20 8.23
C ALA A 397 1.06 -13.31 9.21
N ILE A 398 0.65 -13.30 10.48
CA ILE A 398 1.34 -12.68 11.60
C ILE A 398 2.02 -13.75 12.46
N ARG A 399 2.93 -13.33 13.35
CA ARG A 399 3.77 -14.27 14.13
C ARG A 399 4.44 -15.31 13.23
N THR A 400 4.97 -14.84 12.11
CA THR A 400 5.40 -15.68 10.98
C THR A 400 6.87 -15.46 10.70
N PHE A 401 7.62 -16.57 10.72
CA PHE A 401 9.01 -16.61 10.32
C PHE A 401 9.14 -16.91 8.84
N GLU A 402 10.10 -16.26 8.19
CA GLU A 402 10.48 -16.50 6.80
C GLU A 402 11.94 -16.93 6.75
N PHE A 403 12.26 -17.91 5.91
CA PHE A 403 13.59 -18.49 5.82
C PHE A 403 14.07 -18.52 4.37
N ALA A 404 15.25 -17.97 4.11
CA ALA A 404 15.98 -18.13 2.86
C ALA A 404 17.20 -19.01 3.06
N PRO A 405 17.43 -20.01 2.19
CA PRO A 405 18.64 -20.81 2.25
C PRO A 405 19.86 -19.96 1.89
N GLY A 406 20.99 -20.22 2.55
CA GLY A 406 22.26 -19.63 2.19
C GLY A 406 22.77 -20.15 0.85
N ARG A 407 23.60 -19.37 0.16
CA ARG A 407 24.22 -19.75 -1.11
C ARG A 407 25.73 -19.97 -0.92
N GLY A 408 26.30 -20.97 -1.59
CA GLY A 408 27.75 -21.18 -1.63
C GLY A 408 28.40 -21.43 -0.27
N GLY A 409 27.70 -22.06 0.67
CA GLY A 409 28.19 -22.33 2.03
C GLY A 409 27.97 -21.22 3.05
N ALA A 410 27.38 -20.09 2.66
CA ALA A 410 26.91 -19.06 3.60
C ALA A 410 25.76 -19.60 4.48
N PRO A 411 25.58 -19.07 5.71
CA PRO A 411 24.42 -19.41 6.54
C PRO A 411 23.12 -18.94 5.89
N GLY A 412 22.01 -19.57 6.28
CA GLY A 412 20.68 -19.14 5.87
C GLY A 412 20.28 -17.84 6.57
N ARG A 413 19.22 -17.19 6.07
CA ARG A 413 18.65 -15.98 6.67
C ARG A 413 17.23 -16.23 7.15
N ALA A 414 16.95 -15.80 8.37
CA ALA A 414 15.64 -15.88 9.00
C ALA A 414 15.12 -14.47 9.29
N TRP A 415 13.82 -14.27 9.07
CA TRP A 415 13.14 -13.00 9.35
C TRP A 415 11.87 -13.24 10.17
N LEU A 416 11.51 -12.26 11.01
CA LEU A 416 10.27 -12.21 11.76
C LEU A 416 9.74 -10.76 11.75
N GLY A 417 8.54 -10.56 11.22
CA GLY A 417 7.87 -9.26 11.27
C GLY A 417 7.20 -8.99 12.63
N ALA A 418 7.26 -7.74 13.10
CA ALA A 418 6.53 -7.27 14.28
C ALA A 418 6.04 -5.84 14.05
N GLY A 419 4.87 -5.50 14.60
CA GLY A 419 4.27 -4.19 14.45
C GLY A 419 2.93 -4.05 15.17
N GLY A 420 2.34 -2.88 15.05
CA GLY A 420 1.09 -2.51 15.73
C GLY A 420 0.30 -1.45 14.97
N GLY A 421 -0.97 -1.33 15.34
CA GLY A 421 -1.85 -0.31 14.78
C GLY A 421 -1.54 1.05 15.41
N ILE A 422 -1.16 2.01 14.59
CA ILE A 422 -0.87 3.37 15.03
C ILE A 422 -2.13 4.21 14.93
N VAL A 423 -2.51 4.82 16.04
CA VAL A 423 -3.67 5.71 16.19
C VAL A 423 -3.20 7.11 16.64
N ALA A 424 -4.12 8.08 16.67
CA ALA A 424 -3.79 9.47 16.98
C ALA A 424 -3.16 9.68 18.38
N ASP A 425 -3.46 8.77 19.33
CA ASP A 425 -2.97 8.74 20.71
C ASP A 425 -1.83 7.73 20.93
N SER A 426 -1.28 7.14 19.87
CA SER A 426 -0.10 6.26 19.97
C SER A 426 1.13 7.03 20.44
N ASP A 427 1.84 6.45 21.41
CA ASP A 427 3.16 6.90 21.85
C ASP A 427 4.26 6.15 21.09
N PRO A 428 5.13 6.82 20.31
CA PRO A 428 6.12 6.15 19.48
C PRO A 428 7.05 5.17 20.21
N ALA A 429 7.47 5.48 21.44
CA ALA A 429 8.35 4.61 22.20
C ALA A 429 7.60 3.37 22.73
N ALA A 430 6.37 3.54 23.19
CA ALA A 430 5.51 2.45 23.62
C ALA A 430 5.19 1.48 22.46
N GLU A 431 4.97 1.99 21.25
CA GLU A 431 4.69 1.15 20.06
C GLU A 431 5.93 0.33 19.64
N TYR A 432 7.14 0.90 19.77
CA TYR A 432 8.38 0.13 19.62
C TYR A 432 8.51 -0.97 20.69
N ALA A 433 8.25 -0.64 21.96
CA ALA A 433 8.27 -1.61 23.04
C ALA A 433 7.24 -2.74 22.82
N GLU A 434 6.06 -2.43 22.27
CA GLU A 434 5.05 -3.41 21.92
C GLU A 434 5.55 -4.40 20.84
N CYS A 435 6.32 -3.92 19.86
CA CYS A 435 6.95 -4.80 18.86
C CYS A 435 7.86 -5.85 19.52
N LEU A 436 8.62 -5.46 20.55
CA LEU A 436 9.48 -6.37 21.32
C LEU A 436 8.68 -7.39 22.11
N ILE A 437 7.59 -6.95 22.76
CA ILE A 437 6.67 -7.82 23.51
C ILE A 437 6.06 -8.88 22.58
N LYS A 438 5.73 -8.52 21.33
CA LYS A 438 5.19 -9.44 20.32
C LYS A 438 6.25 -10.39 19.76
N ALA A 439 7.48 -9.94 19.55
CA ALA A 439 8.53 -10.74 18.93
C ALA A 439 9.20 -11.73 19.91
N THR A 440 9.45 -11.30 21.15
CA THR A 440 10.28 -12.06 22.13
C THR A 440 9.76 -13.47 22.42
N PRO A 441 8.45 -13.71 22.67
CA PRO A 441 7.93 -15.06 22.90
C PRO A 441 8.16 -15.99 21.72
N LEU A 442 8.04 -15.48 20.49
CA LEU A 442 8.25 -16.25 19.26
C LEU A 442 9.72 -16.64 19.09
N LEU A 443 10.63 -15.69 19.33
CA LEU A 443 12.07 -15.94 19.27
C LEU A 443 12.48 -16.98 20.32
N THR A 444 11.96 -16.84 21.54
CA THR A 444 12.21 -17.81 22.63
C THR A 444 11.72 -19.21 22.24
N ALA A 445 10.56 -19.32 21.61
CA ALA A 445 9.96 -20.59 21.22
C ALA A 445 10.78 -21.36 20.18
N ILE A 446 11.54 -20.66 19.31
CA ILE A 446 12.49 -21.29 18.37
C ILE A 446 13.90 -21.48 18.95
N GLY A 447 14.14 -21.06 20.20
CA GLY A 447 15.46 -21.09 20.85
C GLY A 447 16.39 -19.94 20.45
N ALA A 448 15.83 -18.86 19.90
CA ALA A 448 16.56 -17.66 19.52
C ALA A 448 16.41 -16.53 20.56
N ARG A 449 17.18 -15.45 20.38
CA ARG A 449 17.14 -14.25 21.21
C ARG A 449 17.35 -12.99 20.38
N LEU A 450 16.88 -11.85 20.88
CA LEU A 450 17.23 -10.54 20.34
C LEU A 450 18.69 -10.19 20.63
N ASP A 451 19.26 -9.33 19.79
CA ASP A 451 20.53 -8.67 20.05
C ASP A 451 20.44 -7.80 21.32
N ALA A 452 21.55 -7.74 22.08
CA ALA A 452 21.59 -7.04 23.36
C ALA A 452 21.34 -5.53 23.22
N ALA A 453 21.75 -4.92 22.10
CA ALA A 453 21.50 -3.50 21.86
C ALA A 453 20.00 -3.22 21.70
N ASP A 454 19.29 -4.06 20.94
CA ASP A 454 17.86 -3.94 20.71
C ASP A 454 17.04 -4.26 21.97
N ALA A 455 17.50 -5.22 22.77
CA ALA A 455 16.89 -5.55 24.06
C ALA A 455 17.05 -4.42 25.10
N ASN A 456 18.19 -3.72 25.09
CA ASN A 456 18.48 -2.62 26.03
C ASN A 456 17.85 -1.29 25.61
N ALA A 457 17.62 -1.05 24.32
CA ALA A 457 16.92 0.14 23.83
C ALA A 457 15.49 0.25 24.40
N ALA A 458 14.90 -0.86 24.84
CA ALA A 458 13.58 -0.92 25.49
C ALA A 458 13.56 -0.34 26.92
N THR A 459 14.72 -0.25 27.58
CA THR A 459 14.83 0.06 29.02
C THR A 459 15.52 1.40 29.30
N ALA A 460 15.97 2.12 28.27
CA ALA A 460 16.57 3.43 28.42
C ALA A 460 15.48 4.50 28.66
N PRO A 461 15.45 5.17 29.83
CA PRO A 461 14.59 6.34 30.01
C PRO A 461 15.09 7.47 29.10
N ASP A 462 14.12 8.15 28.49
CA ASP A 462 14.32 9.21 27.51
C ASP A 462 15.04 10.43 28.14
N SER A 463 16.36 10.50 27.99
CA SER A 463 17.17 11.64 28.45
C SER A 463 17.15 12.82 27.46
N ALA A 464 16.47 12.69 26.32
CA ALA A 464 16.34 13.76 25.31
C ALA A 464 14.99 14.50 25.39
N ALA A 465 13.95 13.92 26.01
CA ALA A 465 12.64 14.55 26.17
C ALA A 465 12.54 15.58 27.32
N MET A 466 13.52 15.64 28.23
CA MET A 466 13.47 16.59 29.36
C MET A 466 13.85 18.03 29.00
N ASP A 467 14.55 18.27 27.89
CA ASP A 467 15.09 19.61 27.57
C ASP A 467 14.19 20.45 26.63
N THR A 468 13.11 19.84 26.10
CA THR A 468 12.08 20.54 25.32
C THR A 468 10.77 20.76 26.07
N ALA A 469 10.52 20.04 27.17
CA ALA A 469 9.34 20.22 28.01
C ALA A 469 9.48 21.35 29.06
N ALA A 470 10.70 21.85 29.28
CA ALA A 470 10.99 22.92 30.25
C ALA A 470 10.85 24.35 29.68
N LYS A 471 10.41 24.51 28.42
CA LYS A 471 10.23 25.84 27.79
C LYS A 471 8.81 26.24 27.41
N ASP A 472 7.81 25.35 27.51
CA ASP A 472 6.41 25.66 27.16
C ASP A 472 5.41 25.54 28.32
N THR A 473 5.87 25.29 29.55
CA THR A 473 5.05 25.30 30.76
C THR A 473 5.16 26.63 31.51
N ALA A 474 4.86 27.73 30.81
CA ALA A 474 4.71 29.05 31.43
C ALA A 474 3.60 29.89 30.79
N THR A 475 2.45 29.28 30.49
CA THR A 475 1.15 29.98 30.42
C THR A 475 0.05 28.93 30.24
N LYS A 476 -0.52 28.46 31.36
CA LYS A 476 -1.89 27.91 31.52
C LYS A 476 -1.92 27.07 32.80
N ASP A 477 -2.16 27.74 33.92
CA ASP A 477 -2.99 27.19 34.99
C ASP A 477 -3.34 28.30 36.00
N THR A 478 -4.38 29.05 35.66
CA THR A 478 -5.21 29.77 36.63
C THR A 478 -6.66 29.59 36.21
N ALA A 479 -7.30 28.53 36.69
CA ALA A 479 -8.71 28.51 37.06
C ALA A 479 -9.08 27.15 37.67
N ALA A 480 -8.86 27.01 38.98
CA ALA A 480 -9.82 26.46 39.95
C ALA A 480 -9.08 25.94 41.18
N GLN A 481 -9.09 26.74 42.25
CA GLN A 481 -9.45 26.34 43.62
C GLN A 481 -8.91 27.40 44.58
N GLY A 482 -9.80 28.25 45.08
CA GLY A 482 -9.54 29.09 46.23
C GLY A 482 -9.87 28.32 47.51
N ILE A 483 -9.05 28.47 48.54
CA ILE A 483 -9.38 29.02 49.87
C ILE A 483 -8.19 28.80 50.84
N ALA A 484 -7.93 29.87 51.61
CA ALA A 484 -7.24 29.93 52.91
C ALA A 484 -5.70 30.02 53.00
N ALA A 485 -5.24 31.28 53.06
CA ALA A 485 -4.64 31.95 54.23
C ALA A 485 -3.23 31.60 54.75
N THR A 486 -2.45 32.69 54.82
CA THR A 486 -1.44 33.10 55.82
C THR A 486 0.01 32.57 55.74
N ALA A 487 0.91 33.54 55.48
CA ALA A 487 2.02 33.97 56.34
C ALA A 487 3.48 33.77 55.85
N THR A 488 4.05 34.89 55.37
CA THR A 488 5.19 35.61 56.00
C THR A 488 6.64 35.14 55.78
N VAL A 489 7.35 35.90 54.91
CA VAL A 489 8.67 36.58 55.09
C VAL A 489 9.99 35.80 55.05
N TYR A 490 10.87 36.20 54.11
CA TYR A 490 12.21 36.85 54.26
C TYR A 490 12.81 36.94 52.83
N GLN A 491 12.93 38.08 52.12
CA GLN A 491 13.83 39.24 52.25
C GLN A 491 15.30 38.92 52.63
N GLN A 492 16.23 39.06 51.67
CA GLN A 492 17.20 40.18 51.53
C GLN A 492 18.60 39.78 51.00
N ALA A 493 19.12 40.73 50.19
CA ALA A 493 20.53 41.05 49.89
C ALA A 493 21.34 40.08 48.99
N GLY A 494 22.18 40.54 48.06
CA GLY A 494 22.69 41.89 47.79
C GLY A 494 23.52 41.93 46.50
N GLU A 495 23.90 43.15 46.14
CA GLU A 495 24.60 43.65 44.96
C GLU A 495 26.01 43.05 44.77
N ASP A 496 26.51 42.92 43.51
CA ASP A 496 27.63 43.74 43.02
C ASP A 496 28.06 43.44 41.58
N ASP A 497 28.78 44.42 41.03
CA ASP A 497 28.99 44.81 39.63
C ASP A 497 30.25 44.19 38.96
N ARG A 498 30.25 44.22 37.61
CA ARG A 498 31.38 44.24 36.64
C ARG A 498 32.28 43.02 36.34
N ALA A 499 32.13 42.60 35.07
CA ALA A 499 33.14 42.49 34.00
C ALA A 499 34.32 41.49 34.12
N ALA A 500 34.26 40.40 33.34
CA ALA A 500 35.42 39.82 32.64
C ALA A 500 34.96 38.89 31.50
N THR A 501 35.70 38.93 30.39
CA THR A 501 35.47 38.20 29.15
C THR A 501 36.16 36.82 29.17
N ARG A 502 35.54 35.86 28.43
CA ARG A 502 36.02 34.55 27.92
C ARG A 502 35.90 33.34 28.87
N PRO A 503 35.88 32.08 28.35
CA PRO A 503 35.42 31.56 27.05
C PRO A 503 34.46 30.36 27.20
N HIS A 504 33.67 30.07 26.16
CA HIS A 504 32.93 28.80 26.03
C HIS A 504 33.91 27.60 26.03
N PRO A 505 33.70 26.56 26.85
CA PRO A 505 34.49 25.34 26.76
C PRO A 505 34.06 24.54 25.53
N ALA A 506 35.04 24.20 24.71
CA ALA A 506 34.89 23.32 23.56
C ALA A 506 34.55 21.89 24.03
N ALA A 507 33.39 21.39 23.65
CA ALA A 507 33.13 19.96 23.59
C ALA A 507 33.56 19.46 22.21
N SER A 508 34.66 18.71 22.17
CA SER A 508 35.19 18.07 20.98
C SER A 508 34.30 16.88 20.58
N HIS A 509 33.33 17.12 19.71
CA HIS A 509 32.91 16.09 18.76
C HIS A 509 33.62 16.39 17.45
N ALA A 510 34.67 15.63 17.18
CA ALA A 510 35.33 15.64 15.89
C ALA A 510 34.28 15.36 14.80
N ARG A 511 33.95 16.37 13.99
CA ARG A 511 33.25 16.16 12.73
C ARG A 511 34.06 15.14 11.92
N PRO A 512 33.45 14.03 11.45
CA PRO A 512 34.14 13.18 10.49
C PRO A 512 34.45 14.02 9.24
N ALA A 513 35.63 13.80 8.66
CA ALA A 513 36.07 14.49 7.45
C ALA A 513 35.04 14.32 6.31
N PRO A 514 34.84 15.33 5.44
CA PRO A 514 33.89 15.21 4.35
C PRO A 514 34.39 14.16 3.36
N GLY A 515 33.67 13.06 3.17
CA GLY A 515 33.82 12.26 1.94
C GLY A 515 33.70 10.74 1.98
N VAL A 516 33.36 10.07 3.09
CA VAL A 516 33.16 8.60 3.05
C VAL A 516 31.92 8.19 3.85
N PHE A 517 30.74 8.27 3.25
CA PHE A 517 29.56 7.58 3.76
C PHE A 517 29.80 6.06 3.69
N GLY A 518 29.44 5.31 4.73
CA GLY A 518 29.48 3.84 4.72
C GLY A 518 28.47 3.24 3.73
N SER A 519 28.57 1.94 3.42
CA SER A 519 27.59 1.24 2.57
C SER A 519 26.17 1.35 3.10
N ASP A 520 26.03 1.26 4.42
CA ASP A 520 24.73 1.17 5.10
C ASP A 520 24.05 2.55 5.17
N GLU A 521 24.82 3.62 5.36
CA GLU A 521 24.31 5.00 5.28
C GLU A 521 23.84 5.37 3.87
N ARG A 522 24.55 4.89 2.83
CA ARG A 522 24.14 5.11 1.43
C ARG A 522 22.86 4.35 1.08
N ALA A 523 22.67 3.16 1.66
CA ALA A 523 21.45 2.38 1.48
C ALA A 523 20.22 3.11 2.06
N ALA A 524 20.35 3.67 3.27
CA ALA A 524 19.28 4.43 3.93
C ALA A 524 18.89 5.73 3.19
N LEU A 525 19.78 6.30 2.37
CA LEU A 525 19.54 7.55 1.64
C LEU A 525 19.04 7.35 0.20
N ARG A 526 18.84 6.09 -0.25
CA ARG A 526 18.35 5.81 -1.60
C ARG A 526 16.99 6.48 -1.88
N PRO A 527 16.71 6.88 -3.13
CA PRO A 527 15.49 7.63 -3.42
C PRO A 527 14.22 6.84 -3.13
N HIS A 528 13.30 7.47 -2.39
CA HIS A 528 11.97 6.91 -2.15
C HIS A 528 10.99 7.26 -3.30
N PRO A 529 10.31 6.28 -3.93
CA PRO A 529 9.32 6.54 -4.98
C PRO A 529 8.15 7.44 -4.54
N ALA A 530 7.75 7.38 -3.26
CA ALA A 530 6.66 8.19 -2.68
C ALA A 530 6.91 9.71 -2.78
N ALA A 531 8.17 10.15 -2.76
CA ALA A 531 8.50 11.56 -2.95
C ALA A 531 8.14 12.09 -4.35
N GLY A 532 7.80 11.20 -5.29
CA GLY A 532 7.45 11.53 -6.66
C GLY A 532 8.64 11.49 -7.63
N ILE A 533 8.35 11.75 -8.89
CA ILE A 533 9.34 11.88 -9.96
C ILE A 533 9.27 13.25 -10.63
N PHE A 534 10.28 13.60 -11.41
CA PHE A 534 10.25 14.85 -12.15
C PHE A 534 10.95 14.80 -13.50
N SER A 535 10.63 15.80 -14.32
CA SER A 535 11.31 16.11 -15.57
C SER A 535 11.79 17.57 -15.53
N SER A 536 12.90 17.86 -16.21
CA SER A 536 13.39 19.25 -16.33
C SER A 536 14.01 19.46 -17.69
N LEU A 537 13.73 20.62 -18.28
CA LEU A 537 14.22 21.07 -19.58
C LEU A 537 14.29 22.60 -19.61
N THR A 538 15.01 23.15 -20.59
CA THR A 538 15.08 24.60 -20.81
C THR A 538 13.86 25.11 -21.58
N VAL A 539 13.34 26.26 -21.16
CA VAL A 539 12.33 27.05 -21.88
C VAL A 539 12.91 28.44 -22.17
N THR A 540 12.67 28.98 -23.37
CA THR A 540 13.12 30.31 -23.78
C THR A 540 12.00 31.03 -24.51
N GLY A 541 11.53 32.14 -23.95
CA GLY A 541 10.38 32.87 -24.50
C GLY A 541 9.11 32.02 -24.63
N GLY A 542 8.88 31.08 -23.71
CA GLY A 542 7.77 30.12 -23.79
C GLY A 542 7.99 28.93 -24.73
N VAL A 543 9.13 28.89 -25.43
CA VAL A 543 9.46 27.84 -26.39
C VAL A 543 10.33 26.77 -25.74
N THR A 544 9.99 25.49 -25.96
CA THR A 544 10.73 24.34 -25.43
C THR A 544 11.32 23.50 -26.57
N ARG A 545 12.22 22.56 -26.23
CA ARG A 545 12.78 21.60 -27.19
C ARG A 545 12.80 20.19 -26.59
N GLY A 546 12.09 19.26 -27.21
CA GLY A 546 11.92 17.88 -26.75
C GLY A 546 10.88 17.67 -25.63
N LEU A 547 9.95 18.59 -25.39
CA LEU A 547 8.89 18.47 -24.37
C LEU A 547 8.12 17.15 -24.47
N ASP A 548 7.74 16.73 -25.68
CA ASP A 548 7.04 15.45 -25.87
C ASP A 548 7.88 14.24 -25.43
N ALA A 549 9.18 14.24 -25.70
CA ALA A 549 10.07 13.18 -25.23
C ALA A 549 10.18 13.19 -23.68
N HIS A 550 10.13 14.37 -23.07
CA HIS A 550 10.11 14.53 -21.62
C HIS A 550 8.79 14.04 -21.01
N LEU A 551 7.64 14.34 -21.62
CA LEU A 551 6.32 13.87 -21.20
C LEU A 551 6.18 12.36 -21.40
N ALA A 552 6.65 11.80 -22.52
CA ALA A 552 6.62 10.37 -22.78
C ALA A 552 7.46 9.57 -21.76
N ARG A 553 8.68 10.03 -21.45
CA ARG A 553 9.52 9.42 -20.41
C ARG A 553 8.89 9.53 -19.02
N LEU A 554 8.30 10.69 -18.71
CA LEU A 554 7.62 10.92 -17.44
C LEU A 554 6.39 10.01 -17.31
N ALA A 555 5.58 9.86 -18.36
CA ALA A 555 4.43 8.96 -18.42
C ALA A 555 4.85 7.49 -18.27
N ALA A 556 5.93 7.06 -18.94
CA ALA A 556 6.46 5.71 -18.80
C ALA A 556 6.93 5.44 -17.35
N SER A 557 7.59 6.42 -16.72
CA SER A 557 8.02 6.29 -15.32
C SER A 557 6.84 6.28 -14.35
N VAL A 558 5.84 7.12 -14.60
CA VAL A 558 4.60 7.17 -13.83
C VAL A 558 3.86 5.83 -13.90
N ARG A 559 3.69 5.25 -15.10
CA ARG A 559 3.06 3.93 -15.27
C ARG A 559 3.87 2.82 -14.61
N ALA A 560 5.18 2.83 -14.74
CA ALA A 560 6.04 1.81 -14.17
C ALA A 560 6.07 1.84 -12.62
N LEU A 561 6.07 3.04 -12.02
CA LEU A 561 6.17 3.21 -10.57
C LEU A 561 4.82 3.18 -9.86
N TYR A 562 3.79 3.76 -10.47
CA TYR A 562 2.52 4.05 -9.80
C TYR A 562 1.32 3.36 -10.45
N GLY A 563 1.47 2.69 -11.59
CA GLY A 563 0.35 2.06 -12.32
C GLY A 563 -0.70 3.05 -12.85
N LYS A 564 -0.44 4.37 -12.77
CA LYS A 564 -1.35 5.45 -13.17
C LYS A 564 -0.87 6.12 -14.46
N ASP A 565 -1.72 6.94 -15.08
CA ASP A 565 -1.34 7.85 -16.16
C ASP A 565 -1.02 9.27 -15.63
N LEU A 566 -0.41 10.09 -16.48
CA LEU A 566 -0.23 11.51 -16.15
C LEU A 566 -1.58 12.23 -16.03
N PRO A 567 -1.69 13.27 -15.20
CA PRO A 567 -2.94 14.00 -15.01
C PRO A 567 -3.44 14.55 -16.34
N SER A 568 -4.73 14.40 -16.62
CA SER A 568 -5.35 14.88 -17.86
C SER A 568 -5.18 16.39 -18.04
N SER A 569 -5.16 17.16 -16.94
CA SER A 569 -4.96 18.61 -16.95
C SER A 569 -3.55 19.06 -17.30
N LEU A 570 -2.54 18.17 -17.21
CA LEU A 570 -1.13 18.55 -17.29
C LEU A 570 -0.77 19.28 -18.59
N ARG A 571 -1.39 18.89 -19.71
CA ARG A 571 -1.15 19.56 -21.00
C ARG A 571 -1.68 21.00 -20.98
N ASP A 572 -2.88 21.22 -20.45
CA ASP A 572 -3.48 22.56 -20.34
C ASP A 572 -2.71 23.44 -19.35
N ASP A 573 -2.25 22.86 -18.24
CA ASP A 573 -1.42 23.54 -17.24
C ASP A 573 -0.07 23.97 -17.86
N LEU A 574 0.54 23.13 -18.69
CA LEU A 574 1.74 23.47 -19.46
C LEU A 574 1.47 24.57 -20.48
N ALA A 575 0.34 24.52 -21.18
CA ALA A 575 -0.10 25.56 -22.12
C ALA A 575 -0.11 26.92 -21.44
N ARG A 576 -0.82 27.01 -20.31
CA ARG A 576 -0.98 28.24 -19.53
C ARG A 576 0.36 28.76 -19.03
N CYS A 577 1.23 27.87 -18.54
CA CYS A 577 2.56 28.23 -18.07
C CYS A 577 3.42 28.81 -19.19
N LEU A 578 3.41 28.19 -20.38
CA LEU A 578 4.24 28.59 -21.51
C LEU A 578 3.72 29.85 -22.24
N ALA A 579 2.41 30.11 -22.22
CA ALA A 579 1.81 31.29 -22.82
C ALA A 579 2.36 32.62 -22.26
N GLY A 580 2.84 32.63 -21.02
CA GLY A 580 3.50 33.79 -20.40
C GLY A 580 4.90 34.11 -20.95
N GLY A 581 5.39 33.38 -21.95
CA GLY A 581 6.72 33.56 -22.53
C GLY A 581 7.89 33.37 -21.54
N PRO A 582 7.84 32.43 -20.56
CA PRO A 582 8.87 32.35 -19.55
C PRO A 582 10.21 31.89 -20.13
N THR A 583 11.31 32.30 -19.48
CA THR A 583 12.67 31.85 -19.80
C THR A 583 13.34 31.29 -18.56
N GLY A 584 13.86 30.07 -18.64
CA GLY A 584 14.52 29.40 -17.52
C GLY A 584 14.46 27.88 -17.61
N ARG A 585 14.56 27.22 -16.46
CA ARG A 585 14.38 25.77 -16.29
C ARG A 585 12.92 25.48 -16.00
N LEU A 586 12.23 24.91 -16.97
CA LEU A 586 10.92 24.30 -16.77
C LEU A 586 11.11 22.98 -16.02
N ARG A 587 10.43 22.83 -14.88
CA ARG A 587 10.37 21.58 -14.13
C ARG A 587 8.93 21.13 -13.96
N ILE A 588 8.70 19.88 -14.31
CA ILE A 588 7.44 19.18 -14.19
C ILE A 588 7.64 18.11 -13.13
N SER A 589 7.04 18.28 -11.97
CA SER A 589 7.09 17.33 -10.86
C SER A 589 5.77 16.59 -10.77
N VAL A 590 5.81 15.27 -10.61
CA VAL A 590 4.62 14.44 -10.45
C VAL A 590 4.75 13.65 -9.15
N ARG A 591 3.71 13.67 -8.32
CA ARG A 591 3.70 13.00 -7.02
C ARG A 591 2.49 12.07 -6.91
N PRO A 592 2.66 10.89 -6.28
CA PRO A 592 1.52 10.11 -5.83
C PRO A 592 0.79 10.89 -4.73
N VAL A 593 -0.52 11.01 -4.89
CA VAL A 593 -1.48 11.48 -3.88
C VAL A 593 -2.66 10.50 -3.91
N GLY A 594 -3.54 10.51 -2.91
CA GLY A 594 -4.65 9.56 -2.72
C GLY A 594 -5.76 9.57 -3.79
N GLY A 595 -5.45 10.01 -5.02
CA GLY A 595 -6.31 10.09 -6.21
C GLY A 595 -5.47 10.15 -7.50
N PRO A 596 -5.87 10.92 -8.54
CA PRO A 596 -5.04 11.20 -9.71
C PRO A 596 -3.70 11.81 -9.28
N LEU A 597 -2.63 11.49 -10.00
CA LEU A 597 -1.31 12.05 -9.65
C LEU A 597 -1.37 13.59 -9.59
N GLN A 598 -0.64 14.19 -8.66
CA GLN A 598 -0.53 15.64 -8.64
C GLN A 598 0.66 16.05 -9.50
N ALA A 599 0.43 16.91 -10.49
CA ALA A 599 1.50 17.53 -11.25
C ALA A 599 1.70 18.99 -10.84
N ALA A 600 2.95 19.39 -10.67
CA ALA A 600 3.34 20.77 -10.42
C ALA A 600 4.32 21.24 -11.49
N ILE A 601 4.10 22.44 -12.00
CA ILE A 601 4.92 23.06 -13.04
C ILE A 601 5.56 24.31 -12.44
N GLU A 602 6.88 24.38 -12.54
CA GLU A 602 7.65 25.56 -12.11
C GLU A 602 8.62 25.97 -13.21
N VAL A 603 8.79 27.28 -13.42
CA VAL A 603 9.90 27.80 -14.24
C VAL A 603 10.81 28.60 -13.33
N VAL A 604 12.05 28.13 -13.20
CA VAL A 604 13.07 28.78 -12.38
C VAL A 604 14.09 29.47 -13.30
N PRO A 605 14.37 30.77 -13.12
CA PRO A 605 15.42 31.45 -13.88
C PRO A 605 16.75 30.69 -13.83
N LEU A 606 17.42 30.58 -14.97
CA LEU A 606 18.74 29.96 -15.08
C LEU A 606 19.81 31.04 -15.18
N SER A 607 20.87 30.92 -14.37
CA SER A 607 22.12 31.62 -14.60
C SER A 607 22.95 30.89 -15.66
N ALA A 608 23.88 31.61 -16.30
CA ALA A 608 24.83 30.99 -17.22
C ALA A 608 25.63 29.90 -16.47
N GLY A 609 25.52 28.66 -16.96
CA GLY A 609 26.28 27.53 -16.44
C GLY A 609 27.71 27.50 -16.97
N PRO A 610 28.62 26.76 -16.33
CA PRO A 610 29.98 26.61 -16.84
C PRO A 610 29.97 25.84 -18.17
N ALA A 611 30.87 26.20 -19.09
CA ALA A 611 31.00 25.51 -20.39
C ALA A 611 31.61 24.09 -20.26
N THR A 612 32.26 23.81 -19.14
CA THR A 612 32.96 22.54 -18.89
C THR A 612 32.81 22.07 -17.45
N VAL A 613 33.06 20.79 -17.20
CA VAL A 613 32.89 20.17 -15.87
C VAL A 613 34.06 19.24 -15.52
N MET A 614 34.37 19.11 -14.22
CA MET A 614 35.25 18.06 -13.69
C MET A 614 34.41 16.97 -13.02
N LEU A 615 34.79 15.70 -13.15
CA LEU A 615 34.03 14.60 -12.56
C LEU A 615 34.80 13.92 -11.43
N ARG A 616 34.09 13.59 -10.35
CA ARG A 616 34.62 12.82 -9.21
C ARG A 616 33.92 11.47 -9.13
N PRO A 617 34.61 10.34 -9.35
CA PRO A 617 34.00 9.03 -9.24
C PRO A 617 33.56 8.72 -7.81
N VAL A 618 32.35 8.18 -7.66
CA VAL A 618 31.82 7.67 -6.40
C VAL A 618 31.06 6.38 -6.66
N ASN A 619 31.44 5.33 -5.92
CA ASN A 619 30.76 4.06 -5.99
C ASN A 619 29.35 4.13 -5.37
N VAL A 620 28.34 3.74 -6.14
CA VAL A 620 26.97 3.51 -5.68
C VAL A 620 26.50 2.22 -6.33
N ALA A 621 26.63 1.10 -5.60
CA ALA A 621 26.29 -0.24 -6.08
C ALA A 621 24.90 -0.28 -6.75
N GLY A 622 24.80 -0.79 -7.98
CA GLY A 622 23.53 -0.83 -8.73
C GLY A 622 22.94 0.53 -9.15
N GLY A 623 23.62 1.65 -8.89
CA GLY A 623 23.20 2.99 -9.30
C GLY A 623 21.97 3.54 -8.59
N ILE A 624 21.29 4.48 -9.25
CA ILE A 624 20.13 5.22 -8.72
C ILE A 624 18.82 4.78 -9.40
N GLY A 625 18.89 3.91 -10.41
CA GLY A 625 17.73 3.34 -11.08
C GLY A 625 17.32 4.06 -12.37
N GLY A 626 16.31 3.51 -13.04
CA GLY A 626 15.80 3.99 -14.34
C GLY A 626 14.87 5.22 -14.28
N HIS A 627 14.69 5.87 -13.13
CA HIS A 627 13.72 6.95 -12.93
C HIS A 627 14.35 8.22 -12.34
N LYS A 628 13.77 9.38 -12.66
CA LYS A 628 14.25 10.68 -12.18
C LYS A 628 13.49 11.08 -10.91
N TYR A 629 13.86 10.46 -9.80
CA TYR A 629 13.24 10.65 -8.49
C TYR A 629 13.38 12.08 -7.96
N ARG A 630 12.32 12.59 -7.33
CA ARG A 630 12.32 13.86 -6.60
C ARG A 630 13.11 13.79 -5.31
N ASP A 631 13.09 12.65 -4.64
CA ASP A 631 14.02 12.38 -3.54
C ASP A 631 15.44 12.35 -4.12
N ARG A 632 16.25 13.31 -3.68
CA ARG A 632 17.65 13.44 -4.08
C ARG A 632 18.57 13.46 -2.87
N ARG A 633 18.16 12.94 -1.71
CA ARG A 633 18.97 12.99 -0.48
C ARG A 633 20.37 12.40 -0.68
N LEU A 634 20.47 11.18 -1.21
CA LEU A 634 21.77 10.56 -1.54
C LEU A 634 22.58 11.41 -2.51
N LEU A 635 22.00 11.83 -3.64
CA LEU A 635 22.74 12.61 -4.64
C LEU A 635 23.17 13.99 -4.11
N THR A 636 22.34 14.64 -3.30
CA THR A 636 22.66 15.91 -2.63
C THR A 636 23.80 15.71 -1.63
N ALA A 637 23.75 14.64 -0.82
CA ALA A 637 24.81 14.31 0.13
C ALA A 637 26.15 14.02 -0.57
N LEU A 638 26.13 13.27 -1.67
CA LEU A 638 27.32 12.97 -2.47
C LEU A 638 27.89 14.22 -3.16
N ALA A 639 27.01 15.09 -3.69
CA ALA A 639 27.40 16.33 -4.35
C ALA A 639 27.90 17.39 -3.37
N ALA A 640 27.41 17.42 -2.12
CA ALA A 640 27.89 18.33 -1.08
C ALA A 640 29.36 18.08 -0.71
N ALA A 641 29.87 16.88 -0.98
CA ALA A 641 31.28 16.52 -0.78
C ALA A 641 32.16 16.80 -2.01
N ALA A 642 31.61 17.33 -3.12
CA ALA A 642 32.36 17.67 -4.33
C ALA A 642 32.88 19.12 -4.29
N ALA A 643 34.04 19.39 -4.89
CA ALA A 643 34.57 20.74 -4.95
C ALA A 643 33.73 21.65 -5.88
N PRO A 644 33.77 22.99 -5.72
CA PRO A 644 33.11 23.90 -6.66
C PRO A 644 33.55 23.64 -8.11
N GLY A 645 32.60 23.33 -9.00
CA GLY A 645 32.87 22.99 -10.40
C GLY A 645 33.02 21.49 -10.70
N GLU A 646 32.99 20.64 -9.67
CA GLU A 646 32.93 19.19 -9.82
C GLU A 646 31.48 18.65 -9.83
N GLN A 647 31.24 17.59 -10.60
CA GLN A 647 30.04 16.75 -10.52
C GLN A 647 30.43 15.33 -10.09
N VAL A 648 29.51 14.65 -9.41
CA VAL A 648 29.73 13.26 -9.00
C VAL A 648 29.49 12.36 -10.18
N LEU A 649 30.44 11.47 -10.50
CA LEU A 649 30.29 10.39 -11.48
C LEU A 649 30.03 9.09 -10.73
N LEU A 650 28.86 8.50 -10.94
CA LEU A 650 28.46 7.26 -10.30
C LEU A 650 29.13 6.07 -10.99
N THR A 651 29.69 5.18 -10.18
CA THR A 651 30.22 3.90 -10.63
C THR A 651 29.59 2.75 -9.85
N ASP A 652 29.48 1.58 -10.48
CA ASP A 652 29.05 0.36 -9.81
C ASP A 652 30.20 -0.30 -9.01
N GLU A 653 29.88 -1.32 -8.22
CA GLU A 653 30.84 -2.16 -7.44
C GLU A 653 31.84 -2.89 -8.33
N THR A 654 31.48 -3.13 -9.59
CA THR A 654 32.35 -3.70 -10.62
C THR A 654 33.30 -2.67 -11.25
N GLY A 655 33.18 -1.39 -10.90
CA GLY A 655 33.94 -0.29 -11.51
C GLY A 655 33.35 0.24 -12.82
N GLU A 656 32.19 -0.26 -13.25
CA GLU A 656 31.46 0.23 -14.41
C GLU A 656 30.91 1.64 -14.17
N LEU A 657 31.05 2.52 -15.17
CA LEU A 657 30.50 3.86 -15.18
C LEU A 657 29.00 3.82 -15.43
N LEU A 658 28.25 4.66 -14.71
CA LEU A 658 26.80 4.79 -14.87
C LEU A 658 26.46 6.17 -15.43
N GLU A 659 26.15 7.12 -14.56
CA GLU A 659 25.82 8.50 -14.90
C GLU A 659 26.35 9.46 -13.84
N THR A 660 26.20 10.76 -14.03
CA THR A 660 26.52 11.74 -12.99
C THR A 660 25.32 12.02 -12.09
N ASP A 661 25.50 12.80 -11.03
CA ASP A 661 24.38 13.25 -10.19
C ASP A 661 23.33 14.09 -10.94
N ARG A 662 23.59 14.53 -12.18
CA ARG A 662 22.69 15.41 -12.96
C ARG A 662 22.61 15.13 -14.48
N ALA A 663 23.43 14.24 -15.02
CA ALA A 663 23.62 14.09 -16.47
C ALA A 663 24.15 12.71 -16.89
N ASN A 664 23.83 12.26 -18.09
CA ASN A 664 24.40 11.03 -18.67
C ASN A 664 25.81 11.30 -19.24
N VAL A 665 26.70 10.30 -19.20
CA VAL A 665 28.10 10.41 -19.67
C VAL A 665 28.30 9.75 -21.04
N PHE A 666 29.17 10.36 -21.84
CA PHE A 666 29.60 9.88 -23.16
C PHE A 666 31.12 9.99 -23.30
N ALA A 667 31.71 9.05 -24.04
CA ALA A 667 33.11 9.04 -24.41
C ALA A 667 33.27 8.71 -25.90
N VAL A 668 34.22 9.36 -26.58
CA VAL A 668 34.60 9.03 -27.95
C VAL A 668 35.87 8.19 -27.89
N ILE A 669 35.76 6.89 -28.18
CA ILE A 669 36.87 5.93 -28.17
C ILE A 669 36.96 5.32 -29.58
N ASP A 670 38.14 5.38 -30.19
CA ASP A 670 38.39 4.90 -31.57
C ASP A 670 37.39 5.43 -32.61
N GLY A 671 36.99 6.70 -32.46
CA GLY A 671 36.01 7.35 -33.33
C GLY A 671 34.58 6.79 -33.20
N VAL A 672 34.28 6.06 -32.12
CA VAL A 672 32.94 5.59 -31.75
C VAL A 672 32.47 6.35 -30.53
N LEU A 673 31.28 6.96 -30.61
CA LEU A 673 30.60 7.59 -29.49
C LEU A 673 29.93 6.51 -28.63
N LEU A 674 30.50 6.28 -27.45
CA LEU A 674 30.06 5.28 -26.48
C LEU A 674 29.40 5.94 -25.26
N THR A 675 28.42 5.25 -24.68
CA THR A 675 27.76 5.60 -23.41
C THR A 675 27.36 4.32 -22.68
N PRO A 676 27.32 4.30 -21.34
CA PRO A 676 26.87 3.13 -20.59
C PRO A 676 25.44 2.69 -20.98
N PRO A 677 25.12 1.39 -20.98
CA PRO A 677 23.79 0.89 -21.32
C PRO A 677 22.75 1.32 -20.27
N ALA A 678 21.54 1.66 -20.74
CA ALA A 678 20.42 1.96 -19.85
C ALA A 678 19.71 0.65 -19.43
N ASP A 679 20.39 -0.17 -18.63
CA ASP A 679 19.96 -1.51 -18.20
C ASP A 679 19.16 -1.55 -16.89
N GLY A 680 18.70 -0.37 -16.44
CA GLY A 680 17.98 -0.20 -15.18
C GLY A 680 18.81 0.43 -14.07
N ARG A 681 20.14 0.49 -14.19
CA ARG A 681 21.03 1.11 -13.17
C ARG A 681 21.18 2.63 -13.29
N LEU A 682 20.85 3.20 -14.46
CA LEU A 682 20.94 4.63 -14.76
C LEU A 682 19.69 5.14 -15.48
N LEU A 683 19.52 6.47 -15.48
CA LEU A 683 18.40 7.12 -16.15
C LEU A 683 18.47 7.03 -17.69
N PRO A 684 17.45 6.49 -18.40
CA PRO A 684 17.34 6.62 -19.85
C PRO A 684 16.99 8.07 -20.24
N GLY A 685 17.99 8.95 -20.26
CA GLY A 685 17.81 10.38 -20.49
C GLY A 685 17.29 10.75 -21.88
N THR A 686 16.42 11.75 -21.94
CA THR A 686 15.85 12.28 -23.21
C THR A 686 16.93 12.90 -24.09
N THR A 687 17.84 13.70 -23.51
CA THR A 687 18.96 14.30 -24.23
C THR A 687 20.00 13.26 -24.63
N ARG A 688 20.21 12.22 -23.83
CA ARG A 688 21.04 11.05 -24.23
C ARG A 688 20.53 10.42 -25.52
N ALA A 689 19.23 10.17 -25.63
CA ALA A 689 18.62 9.67 -26.86
C ALA A 689 18.76 10.67 -28.03
N ALA A 690 18.67 11.97 -27.76
CA ALA A 690 18.87 13.01 -28.78
C ALA A 690 20.31 13.07 -29.28
N VAL A 691 21.31 12.93 -28.40
CA VAL A 691 22.74 12.85 -28.74
C VAL A 691 23.00 11.66 -29.66
N LEU A 692 22.50 10.46 -29.31
CA LEU A 692 22.67 9.27 -30.13
C LEU A 692 22.05 9.42 -31.53
N ARG A 693 20.90 10.12 -31.65
CA ARG A 693 20.30 10.44 -32.95
C ARG A 693 21.13 11.46 -33.74
N ALA A 694 21.57 12.53 -33.09
CA ALA A 694 22.40 13.57 -33.71
C ALA A 694 23.73 13.00 -34.22
N ALA A 695 24.37 12.12 -33.44
CA ALA A 695 25.58 11.43 -33.83
C ALA A 695 25.40 10.59 -35.10
N ARG A 696 24.32 9.80 -35.18
CA ARG A 696 23.99 9.02 -36.39
C ARG A 696 23.74 9.91 -37.60
N ALA A 697 23.03 11.04 -37.42
CA ALA A 697 22.78 11.99 -38.49
C ALA A 697 24.07 12.67 -39.01
N LEU A 698 25.06 12.87 -38.13
CA LEU A 698 26.38 13.41 -38.46
C LEU A 698 27.37 12.34 -38.96
N GLY A 699 26.94 11.07 -39.13
CA GLY A 699 27.81 9.97 -39.56
C GLY A 699 28.79 9.48 -38.49
N VAL A 700 28.62 9.87 -37.23
CA VAL A 700 29.44 9.39 -36.10
C VAL A 700 28.94 8.01 -35.67
N ARG A 701 29.85 7.03 -35.62
CA ARG A 701 29.51 5.67 -35.14
C ARG A 701 29.09 5.75 -33.66
N THR A 702 27.99 5.07 -33.29
CA THR A 702 27.47 5.07 -31.92
C THR A 702 27.39 3.67 -31.35
N GLY A 703 27.71 3.49 -30.06
CA GLY A 703 27.55 2.22 -29.36
C GLY A 703 27.09 2.40 -27.90
N GLN A 704 26.56 1.32 -27.33
CA GLN A 704 26.27 1.22 -25.89
C GLN A 704 27.05 0.01 -25.36
N LYS A 705 27.93 0.25 -24.38
CA LYS A 705 28.78 -0.77 -23.77
C LYS A 705 29.06 -0.33 -22.33
N PRO A 706 29.16 -1.24 -21.34
CA PRO A 706 29.76 -0.91 -20.06
C PRO A 706 31.13 -0.24 -20.28
N LEU A 707 31.35 0.89 -19.62
CA LEU A 707 32.60 1.64 -19.68
C LEU A 707 33.24 1.63 -18.30
N THR A 708 34.56 1.61 -18.20
CA THR A 708 35.29 1.77 -16.92
C THR A 708 36.07 3.09 -16.88
N LEU A 709 36.60 3.47 -15.70
CA LEU A 709 37.49 4.64 -15.58
C LEU A 709 38.77 4.48 -16.41
N ASP A 710 39.29 3.26 -16.53
CA ASP A 710 40.50 2.97 -17.31
C ASP A 710 40.22 3.15 -18.81
N GLU A 711 39.07 2.67 -19.31
CA GLU A 711 38.69 2.86 -20.72
C GLU A 711 38.44 4.33 -21.08
N LEU A 712 38.09 5.20 -20.11
CA LEU A 712 38.04 6.64 -20.38
C LEU A 712 39.41 7.22 -20.74
N ALA A 713 40.50 6.65 -20.23
CA ALA A 713 41.85 7.13 -20.53
C ALA A 713 42.17 7.03 -22.03
N ASP A 714 41.51 6.14 -22.76
CA ASP A 714 41.69 5.98 -24.21
C ASP A 714 40.79 6.92 -25.03
N ALA A 715 39.80 7.56 -24.38
CA ALA A 715 38.87 8.45 -25.07
C ALA A 715 39.55 9.72 -25.60
N SER A 716 39.22 10.11 -26.83
CA SER A 716 39.64 11.38 -27.43
C SER A 716 38.81 12.55 -26.90
N GLU A 717 37.54 12.31 -26.55
CA GLU A 717 36.61 13.31 -26.00
C GLU A 717 35.73 12.66 -24.94
N VAL A 718 35.42 13.37 -23.86
CA VAL A 718 34.43 12.97 -22.85
C VAL A 718 33.50 14.15 -22.60
N PHE A 719 32.20 13.90 -22.55
CA PHE A 719 31.22 14.92 -22.23
C PHE A 719 30.04 14.34 -21.44
N VAL A 720 29.33 15.22 -20.73
CA VAL A 720 28.07 14.87 -20.05
C VAL A 720 26.92 15.66 -20.64
N THR A 721 25.71 15.11 -20.57
CA THR A 721 24.54 15.76 -21.16
C THR A 721 23.27 15.67 -20.33
N ASN A 722 22.50 16.77 -20.33
CA ASN A 722 21.12 16.82 -19.87
C ASN A 722 20.33 17.92 -20.62
N ALA A 723 19.02 17.99 -20.39
CA ALA A 723 18.12 18.88 -21.10
C ALA A 723 18.15 20.35 -20.64
N VAL A 724 18.90 20.68 -19.59
CA VAL A 724 18.99 22.04 -19.04
C VAL A 724 20.24 22.74 -19.53
N VAL A 725 21.40 22.08 -19.43
CA VAL A 725 22.70 22.66 -19.84
C VAL A 725 23.17 22.16 -21.20
N GLY A 726 22.47 21.21 -21.81
CA GLY A 726 22.86 20.64 -23.10
C GLY A 726 24.05 19.69 -22.97
N LEU A 727 25.17 20.02 -23.60
CA LEU A 727 26.41 19.23 -23.58
C LEU A 727 27.49 20.02 -22.85
N LEU A 728 28.12 19.39 -21.85
CA LEU A 728 29.27 19.95 -21.15
C LEU A 728 30.49 19.07 -21.40
N ALA A 729 31.55 19.65 -21.94
CA ALA A 729 32.82 18.93 -22.09
C ALA A 729 33.41 18.63 -20.71
N VAL A 730 33.84 17.38 -20.50
CA VAL A 730 34.51 16.95 -19.27
C VAL A 730 35.99 17.25 -19.41
N ARG A 731 36.56 18.08 -18.53
CA ARG A 731 37.98 18.46 -18.59
C ARG A 731 38.89 17.42 -17.96
N ALA A 732 38.44 16.82 -16.88
CA ALA A 732 39.18 15.82 -16.12
C ALA A 732 38.21 14.96 -15.31
N VAL A 733 38.62 13.72 -15.02
CA VAL A 733 37.97 12.81 -14.09
C VAL A 733 39.00 12.47 -13.01
N ALA A 734 38.66 12.67 -11.74
CA ALA A 734 39.56 12.34 -10.63
C ALA A 734 39.97 10.86 -10.70
N GLY A 735 41.27 10.58 -10.63
CA GLY A 735 41.83 9.24 -10.76
C GLY A 735 42.21 8.81 -12.18
N VAL A 736 41.82 9.56 -13.22
CA VAL A 736 42.20 9.27 -14.61
C VAL A 736 43.35 10.18 -15.05
N ARG A 737 44.47 9.60 -15.51
CA ARG A 737 45.67 10.34 -15.96
C ARG A 737 45.52 10.92 -17.37
N ARG A 738 44.39 11.57 -17.66
CA ARG A 738 44.15 12.27 -18.93
C ARG A 738 43.21 13.46 -18.70
N ALA A 739 43.47 14.55 -19.42
CA ALA A 739 42.57 15.68 -19.53
C ALA A 739 42.02 15.73 -20.96
N TRP A 740 40.74 16.09 -21.12
CA TRP A 740 40.12 16.18 -22.44
C TRP A 740 39.88 17.64 -22.83
N PRO A 741 40.26 18.04 -24.05
CA PRO A 741 39.80 19.30 -24.63
C PRO A 741 38.33 19.17 -25.05
N SER A 742 37.67 20.32 -25.28
CA SER A 742 36.41 20.30 -26.04
C SER A 742 36.74 19.92 -27.47
N GLY A 743 36.35 18.72 -27.90
CA GLY A 743 36.72 18.20 -29.22
C GLY A 743 35.66 18.40 -30.31
N PRO A 744 36.02 18.10 -31.57
CA PRO A 744 35.17 18.36 -32.73
C PRO A 744 33.85 17.59 -32.72
N VAL A 745 33.81 16.37 -32.15
CA VAL A 745 32.57 15.57 -32.07
C VAL A 745 31.60 16.22 -31.10
N THR A 746 32.07 16.62 -29.91
CA THR A 746 31.27 17.31 -28.89
C THR A 746 30.72 18.63 -29.43
N ALA A 747 31.55 19.41 -30.15
CA ALA A 747 31.14 20.67 -30.76
C ALA A 747 30.08 20.48 -31.86
N ALA A 748 30.26 19.50 -32.76
CA ALA A 748 29.32 19.19 -33.82
C ALA A 748 27.96 18.72 -33.26
N LEU A 749 27.98 17.89 -32.21
CA LEU A 749 26.77 17.44 -31.51
C LEU A 749 26.05 18.59 -30.81
N ALA A 750 26.79 19.47 -30.13
CA ALA A 750 26.22 20.64 -29.49
C ALA A 750 25.53 21.57 -30.51
N ALA A 751 26.19 21.83 -31.65
CA ALA A 751 25.62 22.61 -32.74
C ALA A 751 24.37 21.94 -33.34
N SER A 752 24.40 20.62 -33.58
CA SER A 752 23.26 19.86 -34.09
C SER A 752 22.05 19.90 -33.15
N LEU A 753 22.27 19.78 -31.84
CA LEU A 753 21.20 19.87 -30.84
C LEU A 753 20.66 21.30 -30.68
N ALA A 754 21.53 22.31 -30.82
CA ALA A 754 21.15 23.72 -30.85
C ALA A 754 20.43 24.14 -32.15
N ALA A 755 20.61 23.41 -33.25
CA ALA A 755 19.91 23.63 -34.51
C ALA A 755 18.54 22.93 -34.59
N ARG A 756 18.19 22.08 -33.60
CA ARG A 756 16.86 21.45 -33.56
C ARG A 756 15.76 22.51 -33.55
N PRO A 757 14.70 22.33 -34.36
CA PRO A 757 13.55 23.22 -34.29
C PRO A 757 13.02 23.25 -32.86
N ALA A 758 12.52 24.42 -32.47
CA ALA A 758 11.60 24.55 -31.36
C ALA A 758 10.48 23.52 -31.49
N ASP A 759 10.04 22.94 -30.38
CA ASP A 759 8.72 22.32 -30.39
C ASP A 759 7.75 23.49 -30.62
N GLU A 760 7.05 23.52 -31.75
CA GLU A 760 5.98 24.51 -31.96
C GLU A 760 5.00 24.38 -30.78
N ALA A 761 4.53 25.50 -30.27
CA ALA A 761 3.54 25.53 -29.20
C ALA A 761 2.17 25.05 -29.72
N ASP A 762 2.08 23.79 -30.13
CA ASP A 762 0.83 23.06 -30.36
C ASP A 762 0.19 22.70 -29.02
N ILE A 763 -0.05 23.73 -28.19
CA ILE A 763 -0.81 23.57 -26.96
C ILE A 763 -2.18 24.28 -27.03
N LEU A 764 -2.46 25.12 -28.03
CA LEU A 764 -3.84 25.60 -28.30
C LEU A 764 -4.01 25.98 -29.78
N ALA A 765 -4.57 25.10 -30.60
CA ALA A 765 -5.41 25.59 -31.69
C ALA A 765 -6.71 26.10 -31.04
N ALA A 766 -6.82 27.42 -30.87
CA ALA A 766 -8.11 28.06 -30.65
C ALA A 766 -9.07 27.65 -31.79
N PRO A 767 -10.38 27.42 -31.53
CA PRO A 767 -11.32 27.17 -32.62
C PRO A 767 -11.30 28.37 -33.58
N PRO A 768 -11.26 28.15 -34.91
CA PRO A 768 -11.30 29.26 -35.85
C PRO A 768 -12.61 30.02 -35.66
N ALA A 769 -12.54 31.35 -35.66
CA ALA A 769 -13.73 32.20 -35.72
C ALA A 769 -14.60 31.74 -36.90
N ALA A 770 -15.91 31.60 -36.64
CA ALA A 770 -16.87 31.14 -37.62
C ALA A 770 -16.77 31.95 -38.92
N PRO A 771 -16.72 31.30 -40.11
CA PRO A 771 -16.71 32.02 -41.37
C PRO A 771 -18.08 32.68 -41.61
N PRO A 772 -18.14 33.85 -42.26
CA PRO A 772 -19.42 34.45 -42.65
C PRO A 772 -20.11 33.56 -43.69
N ALA A 773 -21.44 33.48 -43.61
CA ALA A 773 -22.26 32.65 -44.47
C ALA A 773 -22.01 32.96 -45.97
N PRO A 774 -21.82 31.94 -46.83
CA PRO A 774 -21.57 32.18 -48.24
C PRO A 774 -22.89 32.44 -48.99
N ALA A 775 -22.85 33.44 -49.88
CA ALA A 775 -23.90 33.74 -50.84
C ALA A 775 -23.99 32.66 -51.93
N ALA A 776 -25.19 32.50 -52.49
CA ALA A 776 -25.61 31.37 -53.30
C ALA A 776 -25.22 31.43 -54.79
N LEU A 777 -25.24 30.23 -55.40
CA LEU A 777 -25.44 29.84 -56.83
C LEU A 777 -24.23 29.84 -57.78
N PRO A 778 -24.23 29.06 -58.90
CA PRO A 778 -25.07 27.91 -59.31
C PRO A 778 -24.29 26.68 -59.88
N ALA A 779 -25.00 25.55 -60.07
CA ALA A 779 -24.60 24.35 -60.85
C ALA A 779 -24.52 24.67 -62.38
N PRO A 780 -23.95 23.85 -63.31
CA PRO A 780 -24.23 22.41 -63.49
C PRO A 780 -23.17 21.53 -64.22
N ALA A 781 -23.47 20.22 -64.33
CA ALA A 781 -23.47 19.38 -65.55
C ALA A 781 -22.88 17.97 -65.35
N ALA A 782 -23.48 16.98 -66.02
CA ALA A 782 -23.47 15.56 -65.66
C ALA A 782 -22.94 14.63 -66.78
N LEU A 783 -22.57 13.40 -66.36
CA LEU A 783 -22.51 12.10 -67.08
C LEU A 783 -21.32 11.80 -68.02
N PRO A 784 -21.00 10.52 -68.39
CA PRO A 784 -21.60 9.21 -68.02
C PRO A 784 -20.61 8.08 -67.62
N ALA A 785 -21.16 6.92 -67.18
CA ALA A 785 -20.46 5.65 -66.95
C ALA A 785 -20.34 4.77 -68.22
N PRO A 786 -19.49 3.71 -68.22
CA PRO A 786 -20.07 2.35 -68.41
C PRO A 786 -19.37 1.15 -67.70
N ALA A 787 -20.23 0.17 -67.33
CA ALA A 787 -20.16 -1.29 -67.47
C ALA A 787 -19.03 -2.20 -66.91
N ALA A 788 -19.40 -2.97 -65.87
CA ALA A 788 -19.55 -4.45 -65.79
C ALA A 788 -18.36 -5.46 -65.73
N HIS A 789 -18.38 -6.21 -64.61
CA HIS A 789 -18.06 -7.64 -64.35
C HIS A 789 -16.61 -8.21 -64.45
N ALA A 790 -16.05 -8.62 -63.30
CA ALA A 790 -15.76 -10.03 -62.92
C ALA A 790 -15.12 -10.14 -61.51
N SER A 791 -15.17 -11.34 -60.92
CA SER A 791 -15.20 -11.66 -59.48
C SER A 791 -13.85 -11.95 -58.76
N ALA A 792 -13.76 -11.50 -57.48
CA ALA A 792 -13.12 -12.08 -56.26
C ALA A 792 -11.58 -12.40 -56.18
N PRO A 793 -10.91 -12.53 -54.99
CA PRO A 793 -11.14 -12.11 -53.57
C PRO A 793 -9.92 -11.32 -52.97
N PRO A 794 -9.85 -10.96 -51.65
CA PRO A 794 -9.19 -9.73 -51.18
C PRO A 794 -7.70 -9.85 -50.80
N ALA A 795 -6.98 -8.73 -50.99
CA ALA A 795 -5.61 -8.49 -50.53
C ALA A 795 -5.59 -7.28 -49.56
N PRO A 796 -4.54 -7.11 -48.73
CA PRO A 796 -4.60 -6.43 -47.44
C PRO A 796 -4.64 -4.90 -47.55
N ALA A 797 -5.39 -4.26 -46.64
CA ALA A 797 -5.53 -2.81 -46.59
C ALA A 797 -4.27 -2.12 -46.06
N ALA A 798 -3.77 -1.17 -46.86
CA ALA A 798 -2.82 -0.14 -46.50
C ALA A 798 -3.51 1.00 -45.69
N PRO A 799 -2.73 1.90 -45.07
CA PRO A 799 -3.12 2.65 -43.87
C PRO A 799 -3.96 3.90 -44.17
N LEU A 800 -4.97 4.15 -43.33
CA LEU A 800 -5.78 5.37 -43.37
C LEU A 800 -5.24 6.45 -42.43
N ALA A 801 -5.22 7.66 -42.98
CA ALA A 801 -4.88 8.94 -42.37
C ALA A 801 -5.85 9.31 -41.22
N PRO A 802 -5.43 10.22 -40.31
CA PRO A 802 -6.07 10.44 -39.04
C PRO A 802 -7.35 11.27 -39.18
N THR A 803 -8.50 10.68 -38.85
CA THR A 803 -9.72 11.43 -38.56
C THR A 803 -9.69 11.91 -37.10
N GLY A 804 -9.86 13.22 -36.96
CA GLY A 804 -9.77 13.94 -35.70
C GLY A 804 -10.79 13.50 -34.67
N LEU A 805 -10.32 13.45 -33.43
CA LEU A 805 -11.11 13.46 -32.20
C LEU A 805 -11.87 14.79 -32.10
N GLN A 806 -13.04 14.90 -32.72
CA GLN A 806 -14.12 15.76 -32.24
C GLN A 806 -15.41 14.94 -32.37
N ASP A 807 -16.19 14.88 -31.29
CA ASP A 807 -17.35 14.01 -31.03
C ASP A 807 -17.10 12.54 -30.63
N ARG A 808 -16.26 12.31 -29.62
CA ARG A 808 -16.51 11.15 -28.74
C ARG A 808 -17.44 11.59 -27.62
N PRO A 809 -18.67 11.04 -27.50
CA PRO A 809 -19.44 11.21 -26.29
C PRO A 809 -18.61 10.73 -25.09
N ALA A 810 -18.76 11.41 -23.95
CA ALA A 810 -18.22 10.94 -22.67
C ALA A 810 -18.46 9.43 -22.54
N PRO A 811 -17.50 8.64 -22.02
CA PRO A 811 -17.74 7.21 -21.81
C PRO A 811 -19.02 7.08 -20.98
N ARG A 812 -20.09 6.61 -21.62
CA ARG A 812 -21.29 6.17 -20.91
C ARG A 812 -20.83 4.96 -20.12
N ILE A 813 -20.51 5.15 -18.85
CA ILE A 813 -20.50 4.02 -17.91
C ILE A 813 -21.90 3.41 -18.05
N PRO A 814 -22.03 2.15 -18.47
CA PRO A 814 -23.32 1.48 -18.42
C PRO A 814 -23.65 1.33 -16.93
N TRP A 815 -24.37 2.31 -16.36
CA TRP A 815 -25.04 2.20 -15.07
C TRP A 815 -25.61 0.81 -15.00
N ARG A 816 -25.14 -0.05 -14.08
CA ARG A 816 -25.44 -1.50 -14.16
C ARG A 816 -26.95 -1.70 -14.37
N THR A 817 -27.33 -2.02 -15.60
CA THR A 817 -28.69 -2.47 -15.91
C THR A 817 -28.77 -3.92 -15.48
N ALA A 818 -28.90 -4.15 -14.17
CA ALA A 818 -29.43 -5.41 -13.68
C ALA A 818 -30.94 -5.38 -13.91
N ALA A 819 -31.37 -6.09 -14.94
CA ALA A 819 -32.78 -6.43 -15.16
C ALA A 819 -33.34 -7.03 -13.85
N GLY A 820 -34.34 -6.36 -13.26
CA GLY A 820 -35.03 -6.86 -12.05
C GLY A 820 -35.59 -5.82 -11.08
N ALA A 821 -35.16 -4.56 -11.12
CA ALA A 821 -35.54 -3.56 -10.10
C ALA A 821 -36.54 -2.49 -10.58
N ALA A 822 -37.68 -2.89 -11.12
CA ALA A 822 -38.77 -1.95 -11.39
C ALA A 822 -39.30 -1.36 -10.07
N GLY A 823 -39.01 -0.09 -9.78
CA GLY A 823 -39.64 0.70 -8.69
C GLY A 823 -38.74 1.22 -7.56
N ARG A 824 -37.48 0.79 -7.43
CA ARG A 824 -36.56 1.29 -6.37
C ARG A 824 -35.88 2.61 -6.76
N PRO A 825 -35.71 3.59 -5.83
CA PRO A 825 -35.00 4.84 -6.13
C PRO A 825 -33.51 4.55 -6.37
N LEU A 826 -32.95 5.08 -7.47
CA LEU A 826 -31.51 5.06 -7.71
C LEU A 826 -30.82 6.05 -6.76
N VAL A 827 -29.90 5.59 -5.95
CA VAL A 827 -28.99 6.41 -5.16
C VAL A 827 -27.58 6.22 -5.69
N VAL A 828 -26.91 7.33 -6.02
CA VAL A 828 -25.48 7.31 -6.35
C VAL A 828 -24.69 7.51 -5.05
N LEU A 829 -23.86 6.54 -4.70
CA LEU A 829 -22.91 6.64 -3.59
C LEU A 829 -21.54 7.01 -4.15
N LEU A 830 -21.13 8.26 -3.96
CA LEU A 830 -19.83 8.76 -4.38
C LEU A 830 -18.77 8.35 -3.34
N ASP A 831 -17.89 7.44 -3.73
CA ASP A 831 -16.85 6.86 -2.90
C ASP A 831 -15.55 7.68 -2.97
N ASN A 832 -15.17 8.29 -1.85
CA ASN A 832 -13.92 9.03 -1.67
C ASN A 832 -12.78 8.14 -1.18
N TYR A 833 -12.71 6.88 -1.62
CA TYR A 833 -11.68 5.93 -1.19
C TYR A 833 -11.74 5.61 0.29
N ASP A 834 -12.95 5.59 0.85
CA ASP A 834 -13.14 5.24 2.25
C ASP A 834 -13.25 3.73 2.46
N SER A 835 -12.80 3.31 3.64
CA SER A 835 -12.83 1.91 4.04
C SER A 835 -14.23 1.40 4.40
N PHE A 836 -15.22 2.28 4.64
CA PHE A 836 -16.55 1.91 5.13
C PHE A 836 -17.66 2.10 4.09
N THR A 837 -17.36 2.53 2.86
CA THR A 837 -18.33 2.74 1.77
C THR A 837 -19.25 1.53 1.54
N GLY A 838 -18.72 0.30 1.63
CA GLY A 838 -19.51 -0.93 1.49
C GLY A 838 -20.62 -1.06 2.55
N ASN A 839 -20.36 -0.63 3.79
CA ASN A 839 -21.37 -0.64 4.85
C ASN A 839 -22.50 0.37 4.55
N VAL A 840 -22.15 1.55 4.03
CA VAL A 840 -23.13 2.57 3.60
C VAL A 840 -24.01 2.03 2.48
N ALA A 841 -23.41 1.38 1.47
CA ALA A 841 -24.13 0.75 0.37
C ALA A 841 -25.14 -0.29 0.88
N HIS A 842 -24.72 -1.20 1.77
CA HIS A 842 -25.63 -2.17 2.38
C HIS A 842 -26.77 -1.55 3.17
N LEU A 843 -26.52 -0.46 3.92
CA LEU A 843 -27.60 0.24 4.63
C LEU A 843 -28.62 0.85 3.67
N LEU A 844 -28.15 1.47 2.58
CA LEU A 844 -29.02 2.03 1.53
C LEU A 844 -29.83 0.93 0.83
N GLU A 845 -29.21 -0.20 0.50
CA GLU A 845 -29.88 -1.33 -0.14
C GLU A 845 -30.91 -1.98 0.77
N THR A 846 -30.59 -2.14 2.06
CA THR A 846 -31.53 -2.64 3.07
C THR A 846 -32.68 -1.66 3.29
N ALA A 847 -32.43 -0.34 3.19
CA ALA A 847 -33.46 0.69 3.20
C ALA A 847 -34.29 0.75 1.90
N GLY A 848 -34.00 -0.08 0.91
CA GLY A 848 -34.78 -0.23 -0.32
C GLY A 848 -34.30 0.62 -1.51
N ALA A 849 -33.15 1.28 -1.43
CA ALA A 849 -32.54 1.99 -2.56
C ALA A 849 -31.84 1.02 -3.51
N ARG A 850 -31.79 1.35 -4.81
CA ARG A 850 -30.84 0.75 -5.75
C ARG A 850 -29.58 1.60 -5.68
N VAL A 851 -28.43 1.03 -5.31
CA VAL A 851 -27.19 1.79 -5.11
C VAL A 851 -26.25 1.59 -6.28
N GLU A 852 -25.70 2.67 -6.82
CA GLU A 852 -24.53 2.62 -7.69
C GLU A 852 -23.37 3.30 -6.98
N VAL A 853 -22.29 2.55 -6.71
CA VAL A 853 -21.08 3.09 -6.08
C VAL A 853 -20.10 3.52 -7.17
N ILE A 854 -19.67 4.77 -7.12
CA ILE A 854 -18.77 5.38 -8.13
C ILE A 854 -17.65 6.10 -7.42
N ARG A 855 -16.40 5.97 -7.89
CA ARG A 855 -15.28 6.71 -7.29
C ARG A 855 -15.37 8.20 -7.60
N SER A 856 -14.91 9.01 -6.65
CA SER A 856 -14.89 10.48 -6.74
C SER A 856 -14.05 11.08 -7.87
N ASP A 857 -13.32 10.27 -8.64
CA ASP A 857 -12.49 10.66 -9.78
C ASP A 857 -12.81 9.91 -11.09
N GLU A 858 -13.83 9.05 -11.10
CA GLU A 858 -14.24 8.27 -12.28
C GLU A 858 -15.19 9.05 -13.21
N VAL A 859 -15.98 9.96 -12.66
CA VAL A 859 -17.02 10.70 -13.39
C VAL A 859 -16.98 12.18 -13.06
N THR A 860 -17.73 12.98 -13.83
CA THR A 860 -17.98 14.39 -13.49
C THR A 860 -19.28 14.52 -12.69
N ALA A 861 -19.39 15.59 -11.90
CA ALA A 861 -20.62 15.89 -11.16
C ALA A 861 -21.85 16.06 -12.08
N ALA A 862 -21.65 16.61 -13.28
CA ALA A 862 -22.70 16.72 -14.29
C ALA A 862 -23.19 15.33 -14.75
N ALA A 863 -22.27 14.39 -15.00
CA ALA A 863 -22.64 13.03 -15.38
C ALA A 863 -23.45 12.29 -14.30
N ILE A 864 -23.21 12.59 -13.01
CA ILE A 864 -24.02 12.07 -11.90
C ILE A 864 -25.46 12.58 -11.99
N ILE A 865 -25.64 13.89 -12.22
CA ILE A 865 -26.98 14.48 -12.34
C ILE A 865 -27.70 13.98 -13.60
N ASP A 866 -27.00 13.89 -14.73
CA ASP A 866 -27.55 13.39 -16.00
C ASP A 866 -28.04 11.95 -15.92
N ALA A 867 -27.54 11.16 -14.95
CA ALA A 867 -28.02 9.82 -14.66
C ALA A 867 -29.46 9.76 -14.09
N GLY A 868 -30.00 10.91 -13.68
CA GLY A 868 -31.30 11.03 -13.03
C GLY A 868 -31.39 10.28 -11.69
N PRO A 869 -30.44 10.45 -10.75
CA PRO A 869 -30.51 9.81 -9.45
C PRO A 869 -31.66 10.39 -8.61
N ALA A 870 -32.31 9.55 -7.82
CA ALA A 870 -33.30 9.98 -6.84
C ALA A 870 -32.65 10.63 -5.60
N GLY A 871 -31.36 10.39 -5.40
CA GLY A 871 -30.53 11.05 -4.39
C GLY A 871 -29.06 10.70 -4.54
N VAL A 872 -28.20 11.48 -3.90
CA VAL A 872 -26.74 11.28 -3.87
C VAL A 872 -26.28 11.15 -2.44
N VAL A 873 -25.40 10.20 -2.16
CA VAL A 873 -24.67 10.11 -0.89
C VAL A 873 -23.20 10.34 -1.18
N ILE A 874 -22.56 11.27 -0.47
CA ILE A 874 -21.10 11.43 -0.49
C ILE A 874 -20.55 10.68 0.72
N SER A 875 -19.72 9.67 0.47
CA SER A 875 -19.13 8.84 1.50
C SER A 875 -18.17 9.64 2.40
N PRO A 876 -17.74 9.07 3.53
CA PRO A 876 -16.51 9.49 4.21
C PRO A 876 -15.30 9.36 3.29
N GLY A 877 -14.12 9.75 3.77
CA GLY A 877 -12.86 9.55 3.06
C GLY A 877 -11.68 10.24 3.76
N PRO A 878 -10.46 10.01 3.27
CA PRO A 878 -9.28 10.71 3.75
C PRO A 878 -9.26 12.17 3.28
N CYS A 879 -8.25 12.92 3.73
CA CYS A 879 -7.90 14.29 3.32
C CYS A 879 -8.99 15.35 3.55
N ALA A 880 -8.71 16.59 3.16
CA ALA A 880 -9.69 17.69 3.23
C ALA A 880 -10.64 17.67 2.01
N PRO A 881 -11.86 18.22 2.09
CA PRO A 881 -12.80 18.24 0.97
C PRO A 881 -12.26 18.83 -0.35
N ALA A 882 -11.28 19.73 -0.28
CA ALA A 882 -10.66 20.33 -1.47
C ALA A 882 -9.81 19.34 -2.28
N GLU A 883 -9.40 18.24 -1.66
CA GLU A 883 -8.57 17.18 -2.25
C GLU A 883 -9.41 15.93 -2.58
N ALA A 884 -10.69 15.92 -2.22
CA ALA A 884 -11.63 14.80 -2.33
C ALA A 884 -12.34 14.72 -3.71
N GLY A 885 -11.56 14.73 -4.79
CA GLY A 885 -12.07 14.58 -6.15
C GLY A 885 -13.19 15.58 -6.49
N ILE A 886 -14.32 15.07 -7.02
CA ILE A 886 -15.47 15.91 -7.39
C ILE A 886 -16.45 16.18 -6.25
N SER A 887 -16.15 15.84 -4.99
CA SER A 887 -17.12 15.91 -3.88
C SER A 887 -17.78 17.29 -3.70
N ILE A 888 -16.99 18.38 -3.68
CA ILE A 888 -17.52 19.75 -3.58
C ILE A 888 -18.39 20.08 -4.82
N ALA A 889 -17.91 19.73 -6.02
CA ALA A 889 -18.65 19.97 -7.26
C ALA A 889 -19.99 19.21 -7.30
N THR A 890 -20.04 18.01 -6.74
CA THR A 890 -21.27 17.21 -6.60
C THR A 890 -22.28 17.89 -5.68
N VAL A 891 -21.84 18.49 -4.56
CA VAL A 891 -22.74 19.28 -3.70
C VAL A 891 -23.36 20.44 -4.47
N THR A 892 -22.54 21.21 -5.20
CA THR A 892 -23.02 22.34 -6.01
C THR A 892 -23.98 21.89 -7.12
N ALA A 893 -23.70 20.74 -7.76
CA ALA A 893 -24.56 20.17 -8.81
C ALA A 893 -25.91 19.71 -8.25
N CYS A 894 -25.92 18.99 -7.11
CA CYS A 894 -27.15 18.58 -6.43
C CYS A 894 -27.98 19.79 -5.96
N ALA A 895 -27.32 20.81 -5.41
CA ALA A 895 -27.98 22.07 -5.02
C ALA A 895 -28.67 22.74 -6.20
N SER A 896 -27.99 22.81 -7.35
CA SER A 896 -28.52 23.43 -8.58
C SER A 896 -29.68 22.62 -9.19
N ALA A 897 -29.60 21.29 -9.11
CA ALA A 897 -30.60 20.38 -9.67
C ALA A 897 -31.76 20.06 -8.72
N GLY A 898 -31.68 20.45 -7.45
CA GLY A 898 -32.66 20.09 -6.41
C GLY A 898 -32.65 18.61 -6.04
N VAL A 899 -31.55 17.90 -6.29
CA VAL A 899 -31.41 16.47 -5.99
C VAL A 899 -31.09 16.28 -4.50
N PRO A 900 -31.80 15.41 -3.76
CA PRO A 900 -31.49 15.12 -2.37
C PRO A 900 -30.05 14.64 -2.16
N LEU A 901 -29.34 15.20 -1.19
CA LEU A 901 -27.96 14.83 -0.88
C LEU A 901 -27.75 14.57 0.61
N LEU A 902 -27.09 13.46 0.92
CA LEU A 902 -26.56 13.16 2.26
C LEU A 902 -25.03 13.14 2.22
N GLY A 903 -24.38 13.98 3.02
CA GLY A 903 -22.94 13.93 3.23
C GLY A 903 -22.59 13.22 4.54
N ILE A 904 -21.68 12.24 4.52
CA ILE A 904 -21.21 11.55 5.73
C ILE A 904 -19.73 11.88 5.95
N CYS A 905 -19.36 12.34 7.15
CA CYS A 905 -18.00 12.72 7.54
C CYS A 905 -17.34 13.69 6.53
N LEU A 906 -16.46 13.22 5.65
CA LEU A 906 -15.89 14.03 4.55
C LEU A 906 -16.98 14.63 3.66
N GLY A 907 -18.05 13.89 3.36
CA GLY A 907 -19.20 14.41 2.62
C GLY A 907 -19.94 15.53 3.38
N HIS A 908 -20.03 15.45 4.71
CA HIS A 908 -20.56 16.53 5.55
C HIS A 908 -19.66 17.78 5.48
N GLN A 909 -18.35 17.58 5.54
CA GLN A 909 -17.38 18.67 5.40
C GLN A 909 -17.42 19.28 3.99
N ALA A 910 -17.61 18.47 2.94
CA ALA A 910 -17.77 18.95 1.57
C ALA A 910 -19.02 19.83 1.40
N ILE A 911 -20.11 19.52 2.12
CA ILE A 911 -21.29 20.41 2.18
C ILE A 911 -20.90 21.75 2.80
N GLY A 912 -20.24 21.75 3.96
CA GLY A 912 -19.75 22.97 4.59
C GLY A 912 -18.89 23.82 3.63
N ALA A 913 -17.90 23.19 3.02
CA ALA A 913 -16.97 23.84 2.09
C ALA A 913 -17.67 24.40 0.83
N ALA A 914 -18.61 23.64 0.24
CA ALA A 914 -19.34 24.07 -0.96
C ALA A 914 -20.18 25.34 -0.74
N PHE A 915 -20.69 25.54 0.48
CA PHE A 915 -21.43 26.74 0.86
C PHE A 915 -20.54 27.81 1.53
N GLY A 916 -19.22 27.60 1.61
CA GLY A 916 -18.25 28.61 2.03
C GLY A 916 -17.77 28.53 3.49
N ALA A 917 -18.14 27.50 4.23
CA ALA A 917 -17.57 27.26 5.56
C ALA A 917 -16.11 26.76 5.47
N ARG A 918 -15.27 27.14 6.44
CA ARG A 918 -13.90 26.63 6.55
C ARG A 918 -13.88 25.26 7.22
N ILE A 919 -12.94 24.43 6.78
CA ILE A 919 -12.64 23.14 7.41
C ILE A 919 -11.34 23.29 8.20
N VAL A 920 -11.39 22.94 9.48
CA VAL A 920 -10.28 23.12 10.42
C VAL A 920 -9.99 21.81 11.14
N ARG A 921 -8.84 21.73 11.81
CA ARG A 921 -8.51 20.58 12.66
C ARG A 921 -9.49 20.51 13.83
N ALA A 922 -9.99 19.31 14.11
CA ALA A 922 -10.75 19.04 15.31
C ALA A 922 -9.84 19.27 16.54
N PRO A 923 -10.37 19.74 17.68
CA PRO A 923 -9.56 19.93 18.89
C PRO A 923 -8.88 18.66 19.36
N VAL A 924 -9.56 17.52 19.21
CA VAL A 924 -9.05 16.18 19.48
C VAL A 924 -9.50 15.26 18.34
N PRO A 925 -8.58 14.61 17.62
CA PRO A 925 -8.92 13.57 16.65
C PRO A 925 -9.62 12.39 17.33
N VAL A 926 -10.69 11.89 16.72
CA VAL A 926 -11.46 10.76 17.27
C VAL A 926 -11.69 9.72 16.19
N HIS A 927 -11.23 8.49 16.43
CA HIS A 927 -11.38 7.34 15.54
C HIS A 927 -11.89 6.12 16.33
N GLY A 928 -12.99 5.50 15.88
CA GLY A 928 -13.53 4.26 16.43
C GLY A 928 -14.21 4.39 17.79
N LYS A 929 -14.50 5.62 18.25
CA LYS A 929 -15.12 5.88 19.56
C LYS A 929 -16.53 6.43 19.38
N ALA A 930 -17.46 5.92 20.19
CA ALA A 930 -18.84 6.40 20.25
C ALA A 930 -18.98 7.53 21.28
N PHE A 931 -19.80 8.52 20.94
CA PHE A 931 -20.11 9.65 21.81
C PHE A 931 -21.61 9.94 21.77
N PRO A 932 -22.18 10.48 22.86
CA PRO A 932 -23.54 11.02 22.84
C PRO A 932 -23.61 12.22 21.90
N VAL A 933 -24.62 12.20 21.03
CA VAL A 933 -24.94 13.25 20.06
C VAL A 933 -26.34 13.78 20.34
N SER A 934 -26.40 15.08 20.59
CA SER A 934 -27.64 15.86 20.70
C SER A 934 -28.07 16.41 19.35
N HIS A 935 -29.36 16.53 19.09
CA HIS A 935 -29.93 16.91 17.80
C HIS A 935 -31.32 17.57 17.88
N ASP A 936 -31.78 18.08 16.73
CA ASP A 936 -33.04 18.83 16.61
C ASP A 936 -34.29 17.97 16.30
N GLY A 937 -34.14 16.65 16.24
CA GLY A 937 -35.21 15.70 15.93
C GLY A 937 -35.80 15.79 14.52
N ARG A 938 -35.15 16.44 13.55
CA ARG A 938 -35.70 16.69 12.21
C ARG A 938 -34.82 16.13 11.09
N GLY A 939 -35.38 16.06 9.88
CA GLY A 939 -34.63 15.66 8.68
C GLY A 939 -34.07 14.25 8.80
N MET A 940 -32.77 14.10 8.58
CA MET A 940 -32.08 12.82 8.73
C MET A 940 -32.13 12.24 10.16
N LEU A 941 -32.36 13.10 11.15
CA LEU A 941 -32.34 12.76 12.58
C LEU A 941 -33.75 12.61 13.16
N ALA A 942 -34.77 12.54 12.31
CA ALA A 942 -36.15 12.35 12.74
C ALA A 942 -36.36 10.96 13.38
N GLY A 943 -37.03 10.94 14.54
CA GLY A 943 -37.38 9.72 15.25
C GLY A 943 -36.24 9.07 16.05
N LEU A 944 -35.09 9.72 16.16
CA LEU A 944 -33.97 9.27 17.00
C LEU A 944 -34.15 9.70 18.47
N PRO A 945 -33.63 8.94 19.44
CA PRO A 945 -33.52 9.38 20.84
C PRO A 945 -32.56 10.56 21.00
N GLU A 946 -32.84 11.41 21.98
CA GLU A 946 -32.07 12.61 22.29
C GLU A 946 -31.50 12.52 23.72
N PRO A 947 -30.16 12.40 23.89
CA PRO A 947 -29.15 12.14 22.86
C PRO A 947 -29.12 10.67 22.41
N PHE A 948 -28.37 10.36 21.35
CA PHE A 948 -28.05 8.99 20.93
C PHE A 948 -26.54 8.77 20.76
N GLU A 949 -26.09 7.51 20.77
CA GLU A 949 -24.68 7.15 20.61
C GLU A 949 -24.29 7.05 19.13
N ALA A 950 -23.25 7.80 18.72
CA ALA A 950 -22.73 7.79 17.36
C ALA A 950 -21.20 7.69 17.31
N THR A 951 -20.71 6.87 16.37
CA THR A 951 -19.26 6.67 16.19
C THR A 951 -18.63 7.76 15.33
N ARG A 952 -17.44 8.21 15.74
CA ARG A 952 -16.68 9.25 15.04
C ARG A 952 -15.38 8.68 14.46
N TYR A 953 -15.08 9.06 13.21
CA TYR A 953 -13.79 8.87 12.56
C TYR A 953 -13.35 10.16 11.87
N HIS A 954 -12.91 11.16 12.64
CA HIS A 954 -12.52 12.44 12.07
C HIS A 954 -11.38 13.14 12.82
N SER A 955 -10.49 13.73 12.02
CA SER A 955 -9.44 14.68 12.44
C SER A 955 -9.78 16.13 12.06
N LEU A 956 -10.75 16.32 11.16
CA LEU A 956 -11.18 17.62 10.62
C LEU A 956 -12.66 17.85 10.95
N ILE A 957 -13.05 19.12 11.04
CA ILE A 957 -14.43 19.53 11.32
C ILE A 957 -14.76 20.85 10.61
N ILE A 958 -16.05 21.13 10.41
CA ILE A 958 -16.53 22.45 10.00
C ILE A 958 -16.28 23.46 11.12
N ASP A 959 -15.67 24.59 10.79
CA ASP A 959 -15.58 25.75 11.68
C ASP A 959 -16.94 26.48 11.71
N GLU A 960 -17.70 26.26 12.78
CA GLU A 960 -19.02 26.84 12.97
C GLU A 960 -19.02 28.38 12.90
N SER A 961 -17.93 29.04 13.30
CA SER A 961 -17.85 30.52 13.25
C SER A 961 -17.89 31.07 11.82
N THR A 962 -17.69 30.20 10.83
CA THR A 962 -17.66 30.52 9.40
C THR A 962 -18.89 29.98 8.67
N LEU A 963 -19.84 29.38 9.39
CA LEU A 963 -20.98 28.73 8.77
C LEU A 963 -21.88 29.78 8.08
N PRO A 964 -22.16 29.62 6.77
CA PRO A 964 -23.01 30.56 6.04
C PRO A 964 -24.45 30.52 6.57
N GLY A 965 -25.18 31.61 6.39
CA GLY A 965 -26.55 31.75 6.85
C GLY A 965 -27.52 30.71 6.28
N ASP A 966 -27.19 30.08 5.16
CA ASP A 966 -28.02 29.08 4.48
C ASP A 966 -27.94 27.68 5.11
N LEU A 967 -26.93 27.43 5.96
CA LEU A 967 -26.78 26.19 6.71
C LEU A 967 -27.18 26.38 8.17
N THR A 968 -27.78 25.33 8.75
CA THR A 968 -28.13 25.26 10.17
C THR A 968 -27.48 24.03 10.77
N VAL A 969 -26.83 24.17 11.92
CA VAL A 969 -26.32 23.03 12.70
C VAL A 969 -27.50 22.24 13.26
N THR A 970 -27.57 20.94 12.96
CA THR A 970 -28.67 20.05 13.35
C THR A 970 -28.31 19.06 14.44
N ALA A 971 -27.02 18.80 14.65
CA ALA A 971 -26.54 17.91 15.70
C ALA A 971 -25.23 18.40 16.32
N ARG A 972 -24.96 17.99 17.56
CA ARG A 972 -23.76 18.34 18.33
C ARG A 972 -23.30 17.20 19.22
N THR A 973 -22.00 17.16 19.47
CA THR A 973 -21.43 16.43 20.60
C THR A 973 -20.60 17.43 21.39
N GLU A 974 -20.90 17.58 22.68
CA GLU A 974 -20.38 18.70 23.49
C GLU A 974 -20.61 20.05 22.77
N THR A 975 -19.55 20.72 22.32
CA THR A 975 -19.61 21.99 21.58
C THR A 975 -19.44 21.83 20.07
N LEU A 976 -19.09 20.63 19.59
CA LEU A 976 -18.68 20.40 18.20
C LEU A 976 -19.88 20.14 17.28
N PRO A 977 -19.96 20.78 16.09
CA PRO A 977 -21.04 20.55 15.14
C PRO A 977 -20.95 19.14 14.53
N MET A 978 -21.98 18.33 14.75
CA MET A 978 -22.07 16.94 14.28
C MET A 978 -23.05 16.74 13.12
N GLY A 979 -23.82 17.76 12.76
CA GLY A 979 -24.75 17.72 11.64
C GLY A 979 -25.05 19.10 11.10
N VAL A 980 -25.26 19.21 9.79
CA VAL A 980 -25.73 20.43 9.11
C VAL A 980 -26.87 20.12 8.17
N ARG A 981 -27.77 21.09 7.98
CA ARG A 981 -28.86 21.05 7.00
C ARG A 981 -28.97 22.38 6.28
N HIS A 982 -29.15 22.34 4.97
CA HIS A 982 -29.51 23.54 4.20
C HIS A 982 -30.95 23.96 4.49
N ARG A 983 -31.19 25.26 4.65
CA ARG A 983 -32.51 25.78 5.08
C ARG A 983 -33.65 25.50 4.11
N SER A 984 -33.34 25.47 2.81
CA SER A 984 -34.35 25.36 1.73
C SER A 984 -34.11 24.22 0.73
N LEU A 985 -32.95 23.57 0.76
CA LEU A 985 -32.56 22.54 -0.21
C LEU A 985 -32.55 21.18 0.49
N PRO A 986 -32.80 20.06 -0.22
CA PRO A 986 -32.80 18.72 0.37
C PRO A 986 -31.37 18.20 0.62
N ILE A 987 -30.53 19.01 1.26
CA ILE A 987 -29.11 18.73 1.51
C ILE A 987 -28.87 18.71 3.02
N GLU A 988 -28.43 17.56 3.52
CA GLU A 988 -28.07 17.35 4.92
C GLU A 988 -26.75 16.59 5.01
N GLY A 989 -26.01 16.79 6.09
CA GLY A 989 -24.80 16.01 6.34
C GLY A 989 -24.58 15.74 7.81
N VAL A 990 -23.97 14.60 8.12
CA VAL A 990 -23.60 14.16 9.47
C VAL A 990 -22.10 13.92 9.55
N GLN A 991 -21.44 14.39 10.62
CA GLN A 991 -20.00 14.25 10.82
C GLN A 991 -19.61 12.88 11.38
N PHE A 992 -20.51 12.24 12.13
CA PHE A 992 -20.36 10.87 12.61
C PHE A 992 -20.73 9.86 11.50
N HIS A 993 -20.52 8.57 11.78
CA HIS A 993 -20.66 7.48 10.82
C HIS A 993 -21.90 6.63 11.14
N PRO A 994 -23.02 6.80 10.42
CA PRO A 994 -24.22 5.98 10.58
C PRO A 994 -23.96 4.48 10.36
N GLU A 995 -22.98 4.15 9.52
CA GLU A 995 -22.65 2.79 9.12
C GLU A 995 -21.81 1.99 10.11
N SER A 996 -21.18 2.68 11.08
CA SER A 996 -20.36 2.07 12.12
C SER A 996 -21.18 1.15 13.03
N ILE A 997 -20.58 0.03 13.44
CA ILE A 997 -21.21 -0.97 14.30
C ILE A 997 -21.62 -0.43 15.69
N LEU A 998 -20.94 0.61 16.20
CA LEU A 998 -21.29 1.24 17.48
C LEU A 998 -22.32 2.37 17.38
N THR A 999 -22.78 2.75 16.18
CA THR A 999 -23.83 3.76 16.03
C THR A 999 -25.22 3.11 16.14
N THR A 1000 -25.99 3.44 17.18
CA THR A 1000 -27.23 2.71 17.54
C THR A 1000 -28.43 2.93 16.60
N HIS A 1001 -28.47 4.05 15.87
CA HIS A 1001 -29.59 4.41 14.98
C HIS A 1001 -29.19 4.71 13.53
N GLY A 1002 -28.07 4.12 13.09
CA GLY A 1002 -27.54 4.28 11.74
C GLY A 1002 -28.55 3.94 10.63
N ALA A 1003 -29.22 2.79 10.76
CA ALA A 1003 -30.23 2.34 9.80
C ALA A 1003 -31.43 3.30 9.71
N THR A 1004 -31.83 3.93 10.82
CA THR A 1004 -32.91 4.93 10.83
C THR A 1004 -32.52 6.18 10.05
N ILE A 1005 -31.28 6.67 10.22
CA ILE A 1005 -30.75 7.84 9.49
C ILE A 1005 -30.77 7.58 7.98
N ILE A 1006 -30.24 6.43 7.54
CA ILE A 1006 -30.22 6.05 6.12
C ILE A 1006 -31.64 5.78 5.59
N GLY A 1007 -32.52 5.25 6.43
CA GLY A 1007 -33.94 5.10 6.15
C GLY A 1007 -34.64 6.45 5.90
N ASN A 1008 -34.37 7.45 6.72
CA ASN A 1008 -34.89 8.81 6.57
C ASN A 1008 -34.44 9.44 5.24
N PHE A 1009 -33.17 9.28 4.87
CA PHE A 1009 -32.66 9.71 3.56
C PHE A 1009 -33.38 8.99 2.42
N THR A 1010 -33.48 7.66 2.49
CA THR A 1010 -34.11 6.88 1.43
C THR A 1010 -35.59 7.23 1.26
N ALA A 1011 -36.31 7.53 2.35
CA ALA A 1011 -37.68 8.03 2.30
C ALA A 1011 -37.80 9.39 1.61
N LEU A 1012 -36.83 10.29 1.80
CA LEU A 1012 -36.76 11.59 1.11
C LEU A 1012 -36.63 11.40 -0.41
N THR A 1013 -35.75 10.49 -0.86
CA THR A 1013 -35.55 10.23 -2.31
C THR A 1013 -36.81 9.71 -3.02
N ARG A 1014 -37.72 9.03 -2.30
CA ARG A 1014 -39.00 8.56 -2.85
C ARG A 1014 -40.03 9.67 -3.01
N LYS A 1015 -40.04 10.64 -2.08
CA LYS A 1015 -40.94 11.80 -2.12
C LYS A 1015 -40.57 12.81 -3.20
N ALA A 1016 -39.29 12.87 -3.59
CA ALA A 1016 -38.78 13.80 -4.58
C ALA A 1016 -39.07 13.38 -6.05
N ARG A 1017 -39.59 12.17 -6.30
CA ARG A 1017 -40.05 11.79 -7.63
C ARG A 1017 -41.41 12.48 -7.93
N PRO A 1018 -41.57 13.16 -9.08
CA PRO A 1018 -42.89 13.46 -9.60
C PRO A 1018 -43.67 12.14 -9.72
N ALA A 1019 -44.94 12.13 -9.31
CA ALA A 1019 -45.83 11.03 -9.63
C ALA A 1019 -45.83 10.85 -11.16
N LEU A 1020 -45.34 9.71 -11.64
CA LEU A 1020 -45.33 9.32 -13.04
C LEU A 1020 -46.75 9.23 -13.61
#